data_AF-A0A5C0VJM5-F1
#
_entry.id   AF-A0A5C0VJM5-F1
#
_cell.length_a   1.000
_cell.length_b   1.000
_cell.length_c   1.000
_cell.angle_alpha   90.00
_cell.angle_beta   90.00
_cell.angle_gamma   90.00
#
_symmetry.space_group_name_H-M   'P 1'
#
loop_
_entity.id
_entity.type
_entity.pdbx_description
1 polymer ?
#
loop_
_entity_poly.entity_id
_entity_poly.type
_entity_poly.pdbx_seq_one_letter_code
_entity_poly.pdbx_strand_id
1 'polypeptide(L)'
;MIRKLLLKISMIFMMLGVMNTSLKAQVNITFPEVLFTDASLIAREGTSTVILDRLIALIDNTPAGENIRISIYLINYQPVMDALKNAETRGVNIKMLVDMSRSDSQETNAASLPWLQANLAGSEIVSTVNDVSSLSINHHKYVLFSKVNTTAGLVSNITLQTSHNFTLSDAKKVQDAITFNDAGIYNAFLNNWQMMRSYAAAGMKNNFNYTVYEDVTNGLRAEFFPKITNGSFIGQDNVIENLNAITDVANAKIRIAMSDWSDLRVAIADKLIALKNQGATIEVYAKDAAGTLVQTKLRQLQQLGATVRIFNLESGSDAKFNIHAKIMLIEGTWKGQANSKVIITGSHNYTDPALKANNEVLVYLLNSPLFNQYHNYFEGLKTVVPTVQLLAWDLTGLTSSDQSDYPATYLSGMLGSKIARGSGLVYNVLTKGFSSAKADLGSGVLTTTFTEAKDRNEYYEFSVKPLPGKAISLSEISAKIRRTSNGSSKIQWTYILNGGAITNIGSEIGVNSTTEGYYLAPVNVSNIIDLQDIRPDELVKIRLYVYGEGTRTGTIAFGVSSATDVNVLTIRGDLANISDDNLLISWSANTLSGATASFTSTTRSNAISSSTMIRGGGLEASSLSKGFSSRTNASLNFTIVTDKTSAIANNSYVEFDVNVLANYKVSIKTIYAKLRRSSAGARNYIIQYSINGGTFLDASPALSFSNSFAGGIPQDPIDVSGVTALQNIEGSKNIKFRIYSWGYTSTVGSFAFGLSETSSDDVFTIAGTAVSTSLPVVLNKFEAVKQVTQVGLNWSTSSEKNNSHFEILRSSDAKNWTLLSTIQGQGTKDELSTYSYADVNPEIGNNYYQLKQIDFNGDIALSEIKVVNYGLLTNELKAYADDAQVIAFISQQQVDEGYLNIFDISGRKLLSEKVRLAFGLNKVALPIRLAKGVYVLRLDKAQEKLTTKFIK
;
A
#
# COMPACT_ATOMS: atom_id res chain seq x y z
N MET A 1 -21.55 -57.92 51.62
CA MET A 1 -20.76 -56.75 52.03
C MET A 1 -19.99 -56.09 50.87
N ILE A 2 -19.35 -56.85 49.98
CA ILE A 2 -18.48 -56.33 48.91
C ILE A 2 -19.22 -55.47 47.84
N ARG A 3 -20.46 -55.81 47.46
CA ARG A 3 -21.27 -55.00 46.52
C ARG A 3 -21.69 -53.61 47.03
N LYS A 4 -21.86 -53.43 48.35
CA LYS A 4 -22.18 -52.13 48.96
C LYS A 4 -20.94 -51.23 49.12
N LEU A 5 -19.75 -51.82 49.16
CA LEU A 5 -18.48 -51.08 49.21
C LEU A 5 -18.07 -50.58 47.82
N LEU A 6 -18.28 -51.38 46.76
CA LEU A 6 -18.03 -50.98 45.37
C LEU A 6 -18.98 -49.88 44.85
N LEU A 7 -20.25 -49.87 45.27
CA LEU A 7 -21.17 -48.78 44.94
C LEU A 7 -20.81 -47.46 45.65
N LYS A 8 -20.33 -47.52 46.90
CA LYS A 8 -19.85 -46.33 47.62
C LYS A 8 -18.54 -45.78 47.05
N ILE A 9 -17.62 -46.65 46.60
CA ILE A 9 -16.37 -46.24 45.95
C ILE A 9 -16.64 -45.65 44.56
N SER A 10 -17.56 -46.21 43.77
CA SER A 10 -17.96 -45.60 42.48
C SER A 10 -18.69 -44.26 42.64
N MET A 11 -19.52 -44.08 43.67
CA MET A 11 -20.13 -42.78 43.98
C MET A 11 -19.10 -41.75 44.49
N ILE A 12 -18.08 -42.17 45.25
CA ILE A 12 -17.00 -41.30 45.71
C ILE A 12 -16.09 -40.89 44.53
N PHE A 13 -15.80 -41.78 43.57
CA PHE A 13 -15.06 -41.43 42.34
C PHE A 13 -15.89 -40.59 41.36
N MET A 14 -17.22 -40.77 41.27
CA MET A 14 -18.11 -39.87 40.53
C MET A 14 -18.23 -38.49 41.19
N MET A 15 -18.23 -38.40 42.53
CA MET A 15 -18.20 -37.10 43.23
C MET A 15 -16.83 -36.40 43.18
N LEU A 16 -15.72 -37.15 43.18
CA LEU A 16 -14.36 -36.60 43.02
C LEU A 16 -14.04 -36.18 41.57
N GLY A 17 -14.65 -36.82 40.56
CA GLY A 17 -14.55 -36.40 39.16
C GLY A 17 -15.32 -35.12 38.82
N VAL A 18 -16.28 -34.73 39.67
CA VAL A 18 -17.09 -33.50 39.52
C VAL A 18 -16.54 -32.34 40.36
N MET A 19 -15.59 -32.59 41.27
CA MET A 19 -15.00 -31.57 42.15
C MET A 19 -13.55 -31.19 41.81
N ASN A 20 -13.07 -31.47 40.60
CA ASN A 20 -11.78 -30.96 40.13
C ASN A 20 -11.92 -29.95 38.98
N THR A 21 -12.95 -29.10 39.06
CA THR A 21 -12.88 -27.79 38.43
C THR A 21 -11.96 -26.95 39.31
N SER A 22 -10.64 -26.95 39.05
CA SER A 22 -9.84 -25.82 39.49
C SER A 22 -10.57 -24.58 38.96
N LEU A 23 -11.11 -23.75 39.85
CA LEU A 23 -11.71 -22.47 39.45
C LEU A 23 -10.66 -21.76 38.60
N LYS A 24 -10.92 -21.64 37.28
CA LYS A 24 -10.05 -20.86 36.40
C LYS A 24 -9.96 -19.46 37.01
N ALA A 25 -8.77 -18.90 37.06
CA ALA A 25 -8.57 -17.58 37.62
C ALA A 25 -9.55 -16.59 36.95
N GLN A 26 -10.23 -15.78 37.77
CA GLN A 26 -11.15 -14.76 37.28
C GLN A 26 -10.40 -13.80 36.34
N VAL A 27 -11.09 -13.31 35.30
CA VAL A 27 -10.47 -12.38 34.36
C VAL A 27 -10.22 -11.04 35.04
N ASN A 28 -8.97 -10.59 35.05
CA ASN A 28 -8.62 -9.24 35.47
C ASN A 28 -8.75 -8.30 34.27
N ILE A 29 -9.79 -7.47 34.25
CA ILE A 29 -10.11 -6.56 33.14
C ILE A 29 -10.65 -5.23 33.67
N THR A 30 -10.30 -4.13 33.00
CA THR A 30 -10.84 -2.79 33.26
C THR A 30 -11.46 -2.28 31.97
N PHE A 31 -12.66 -1.68 32.04
CA PHE A 31 -13.39 -1.25 30.85
C PHE A 31 -13.37 0.28 30.67
N PRO A 32 -13.35 0.79 29.42
CA PRO A 32 -13.06 0.02 28.21
C PRO A 32 -11.59 -0.42 28.19
N GLU A 33 -11.31 -1.57 27.57
CA GLU A 33 -9.95 -2.10 27.38
C GLU A 33 -9.58 -2.08 25.91
N VAL A 34 -8.31 -1.79 25.59
CA VAL A 34 -7.75 -2.08 24.27
C VAL A 34 -6.57 -3.04 24.39
N LEU A 35 -6.48 -3.98 23.47
CA LEU A 35 -5.33 -4.86 23.29
C LEU A 35 -4.79 -4.73 21.86
N PHE A 36 -3.48 -4.84 21.75
CA PHE A 36 -2.78 -4.83 20.49
C PHE A 36 -1.87 -6.05 20.41
N THR A 37 -1.75 -6.64 19.22
CA THR A 37 -0.71 -7.65 18.98
C THR A 37 0.69 -7.03 19.07
N ASP A 38 1.67 -7.80 19.55
CA ASP A 38 3.06 -7.37 19.66
C ASP A 38 3.71 -7.21 18.27
N ALA A 39 3.82 -5.95 17.82
CA ALA A 39 4.36 -5.62 16.51
C ALA A 39 5.86 -5.96 16.39
N SER A 40 6.64 -5.85 17.47
CA SER A 40 8.07 -6.19 17.46
C SER A 40 8.29 -7.69 17.31
N LEU A 41 7.44 -8.49 17.97
CA LEU A 41 7.43 -9.93 17.82
C LEU A 41 7.01 -10.35 16.41
N ILE A 42 5.96 -9.72 15.86
CA ILE A 42 5.46 -9.99 14.49
C ILE A 42 6.50 -9.63 13.42
N ALA A 43 7.23 -8.52 13.58
CA ALA A 43 8.31 -8.13 12.68
C ALA A 43 9.54 -9.07 12.70
N ARG A 44 9.48 -10.13 13.50
CA ARG A 44 10.46 -11.22 13.54
C ARG A 44 9.79 -12.59 13.36
N GLU A 45 8.64 -12.62 12.65
CA GLU A 45 7.78 -13.79 12.39
C GLU A 45 7.21 -14.52 13.60
N GLY A 46 7.29 -13.89 14.77
CA GLY A 46 6.67 -14.41 15.98
C GLY A 46 5.14 -14.37 15.91
N THR A 47 4.51 -15.07 16.84
CA THR A 47 3.05 -15.14 16.97
C THR A 47 2.63 -14.41 18.23
N SER A 48 1.75 -13.42 18.11
CA SER A 48 1.17 -12.70 19.24
C SER A 48 -0.28 -13.16 19.47
N THR A 49 -0.49 -13.97 20.51
CA THR A 49 -1.81 -14.53 20.86
C THR A 49 -2.61 -13.66 21.81
N VAL A 50 -2.12 -12.50 22.22
CA VAL A 50 -2.70 -11.68 23.32
C VAL A 50 -4.20 -11.39 23.17
N ILE A 51 -4.70 -11.15 21.96
CA ILE A 51 -6.13 -10.95 21.68
C ILE A 51 -6.92 -12.27 21.82
N LEU A 52 -6.38 -13.38 21.29
CA LEU A 52 -7.00 -14.70 21.38
C LEU A 52 -7.00 -15.21 22.82
N ASP A 53 -5.93 -14.98 23.57
CA ASP A 53 -5.82 -15.34 24.99
C ASP A 53 -6.83 -14.58 25.83
N ARG A 54 -7.05 -13.28 25.54
CA ARG A 54 -8.11 -12.50 26.17
C ARG A 54 -9.50 -13.06 25.84
N LEU A 55 -9.76 -13.39 24.58
CA LEU A 55 -11.02 -13.98 24.16
C LEU A 55 -11.28 -15.30 24.90
N ILE A 56 -10.29 -16.19 24.97
CA ILE A 56 -10.36 -17.46 25.71
C ILE A 56 -10.68 -17.19 27.19
N ALA A 57 -10.00 -16.23 27.82
CA ALA A 57 -10.24 -15.88 29.22
C ALA A 57 -11.69 -15.43 29.47
N LEU A 58 -12.28 -14.63 28.58
CA LEU A 58 -13.68 -14.19 28.66
C LEU A 58 -14.66 -15.37 28.46
N ILE A 59 -14.40 -16.25 27.48
CA ILE A 59 -15.20 -17.47 27.25
C ILE A 59 -15.16 -18.37 28.48
N ASP A 60 -13.97 -18.59 29.02
CA ASP A 60 -13.73 -19.46 30.18
C ASP A 60 -14.43 -18.99 31.45
N ASN A 61 -14.61 -17.67 31.59
CA ASN A 61 -15.23 -17.06 32.76
C ASN A 61 -16.70 -16.67 32.55
N THR A 62 -17.31 -17.03 31.42
CA THR A 62 -18.75 -16.90 31.22
C THR A 62 -19.48 -17.99 32.02
N PRO A 63 -20.39 -17.64 32.97
CA PRO A 63 -21.03 -18.63 33.83
C PRO A 63 -22.15 -19.39 33.12
N ALA A 64 -22.50 -20.56 33.67
CA ALA A 64 -23.59 -21.39 33.17
C ALA A 64 -24.92 -20.61 33.05
N GLY A 65 -25.69 -20.90 32.01
CA GLY A 65 -26.96 -20.22 31.69
C GLY A 65 -26.81 -18.89 30.94
N GLU A 66 -25.61 -18.33 30.87
CA GLU A 66 -25.36 -17.09 30.12
C GLU A 66 -25.15 -17.34 28.63
N ASN A 67 -25.08 -16.27 27.83
CA ASN A 67 -25.00 -16.32 26.37
C ASN A 67 -23.66 -15.77 25.87
N ILE A 68 -23.07 -16.46 24.89
CA ILE A 68 -21.98 -15.96 24.06
C ILE A 68 -22.51 -15.87 22.62
N ARG A 69 -22.45 -14.69 22.00
CA ARG A 69 -22.81 -14.49 20.59
C ARG A 69 -21.61 -14.06 19.78
N ILE A 70 -21.39 -14.69 18.64
CA ILE A 70 -20.21 -14.46 17.80
C ILE A 70 -20.65 -14.20 16.36
N SER A 71 -20.04 -13.22 15.71
CA SER A 71 -20.03 -13.09 14.26
C SER A 71 -18.59 -13.04 13.79
N ILE A 72 -18.20 -13.97 12.93
CA ILE A 72 -16.80 -14.18 12.55
C ILE A 72 -16.67 -14.45 11.05
N TYR A 73 -15.71 -13.77 10.42
CA TYR A 73 -15.30 -14.05 9.05
C TYR A 73 -14.56 -15.39 8.95
N LEU A 74 -13.42 -15.53 9.64
CA LEU A 74 -12.62 -16.77 9.61
C LEU A 74 -12.31 -17.28 11.03
N ILE A 75 -12.39 -18.60 11.21
CA ILE A 75 -12.04 -19.29 12.45
C ILE A 75 -11.35 -20.62 12.15
N ASN A 76 -10.14 -20.81 12.69
CA ASN A 76 -9.45 -22.10 12.74
C ASN A 76 -8.46 -22.25 13.90
N TYR A 77 -8.47 -21.32 14.86
CA TYR A 77 -7.61 -21.39 16.02
C TYR A 77 -8.18 -22.34 17.07
N GLN A 78 -7.60 -23.54 17.13
CA GLN A 78 -8.09 -24.65 17.96
C GLN A 78 -8.33 -24.27 19.44
N PRO A 79 -7.44 -23.53 20.14
CA PRO A 79 -7.69 -23.17 21.53
C PRO A 79 -8.96 -22.34 21.79
N VAL A 80 -9.37 -21.47 20.85
CA VAL A 80 -10.65 -20.75 20.95
C VAL A 80 -11.82 -21.71 20.76
N MET A 81 -11.72 -22.62 19.80
CA MET A 81 -12.75 -23.64 19.54
C MET A 81 -12.93 -24.59 20.74
N ASP A 82 -11.84 -25.01 21.36
CA ASP A 82 -11.85 -25.82 22.58
C ASP A 82 -12.44 -25.06 23.77
N ALA A 83 -12.13 -23.77 23.91
CA ALA A 83 -12.71 -22.93 24.95
C ALA A 83 -14.24 -22.82 24.82
N LEU A 84 -14.76 -22.68 23.59
CA LEU A 84 -16.20 -22.68 23.31
C LEU A 84 -16.85 -24.02 23.65
N LYS A 85 -16.22 -25.14 23.30
CA LYS A 85 -16.70 -26.48 23.67
C LYS A 85 -16.76 -26.68 25.17
N ASN A 86 -15.73 -26.22 25.87
CA ASN A 86 -15.70 -26.24 27.33
C ASN A 86 -16.79 -25.35 27.94
N ALA A 87 -17.09 -24.20 27.33
CA ALA A 87 -18.18 -23.31 27.76
C ALA A 87 -19.56 -23.96 27.57
N GLU A 88 -19.82 -24.57 26.42
CA GLU A 88 -21.07 -25.32 26.19
C GLU A 88 -21.22 -26.46 27.21
N THR A 89 -20.15 -27.20 27.48
CA THR A 89 -20.14 -28.28 28.49
C THR A 89 -20.48 -27.76 29.90
N ARG A 90 -20.10 -26.51 30.22
CA ARG A 90 -20.48 -25.83 31.47
C ARG A 90 -21.92 -25.32 31.48
N GLY A 91 -22.65 -25.41 30.37
CA GLY A 91 -24.03 -24.91 30.24
C GLY A 91 -24.14 -23.48 29.73
N VAL A 92 -23.11 -22.93 29.07
CA VAL A 92 -23.17 -21.62 28.41
C VAL A 92 -23.83 -21.78 27.03
N ASN A 93 -24.73 -20.86 26.68
CA ASN A 93 -25.44 -20.87 25.39
C ASN A 93 -24.60 -20.16 24.32
N ILE A 94 -24.03 -20.92 23.37
CA ILE A 94 -23.24 -20.35 22.26
C ILE A 94 -24.13 -20.13 21.04
N LYS A 95 -23.99 -18.96 20.40
CA LYS A 95 -24.65 -18.63 19.13
C LYS A 95 -23.64 -17.98 18.19
N MET A 96 -23.39 -18.57 17.03
CA MET A 96 -22.30 -18.17 16.14
C MET A 96 -22.79 -18.04 14.70
N LEU A 97 -22.41 -16.94 14.06
CA LEU A 97 -22.50 -16.72 12.62
C LEU A 97 -21.10 -16.86 12.00
N VAL A 98 -20.95 -17.77 11.05
CA VAL A 98 -19.68 -18.02 10.33
C VAL A 98 -19.84 -17.66 8.86
N ASP A 99 -18.94 -16.87 8.29
CA ASP A 99 -18.97 -16.53 6.87
C ASP A 99 -18.62 -17.72 5.97
N MET A 100 -19.39 -17.89 4.91
CA MET A 100 -19.14 -18.85 3.81
C MET A 100 -19.41 -18.19 2.45
N SER A 101 -19.32 -16.86 2.37
CA SER A 101 -19.77 -16.09 1.21
C SER A 101 -18.85 -16.27 -0.01
N ARG A 102 -17.55 -16.46 0.22
CA ARG A 102 -16.52 -16.55 -0.83
C ARG A 102 -15.60 -17.75 -0.69
N SER A 103 -14.91 -18.10 -1.77
CA SER A 103 -13.98 -19.24 -1.81
C SER A 103 -12.92 -19.22 -0.71
N ASP A 104 -12.39 -18.05 -0.35
CA ASP A 104 -11.38 -17.91 0.70
C ASP A 104 -11.94 -18.18 2.11
N SER A 105 -13.16 -17.72 2.39
CA SER A 105 -13.89 -18.08 3.62
C SER A 105 -14.24 -19.57 3.66
N GLN A 106 -14.68 -20.12 2.53
CA GLN A 106 -15.06 -21.53 2.40
C GLN A 106 -13.86 -22.45 2.59
N GLU A 107 -12.70 -22.10 2.02
CA GLU A 107 -11.45 -22.84 2.17
C GLU A 107 -10.92 -22.78 3.62
N THR A 108 -10.86 -21.58 4.19
CA THR A 108 -10.30 -21.41 5.55
C THR A 108 -11.18 -22.06 6.62
N ASN A 109 -12.51 -21.97 6.47
CA ASN A 109 -13.47 -22.51 7.44
C ASN A 109 -13.86 -23.97 7.14
N ALA A 110 -13.34 -24.58 6.06
CA ALA A 110 -13.73 -25.90 5.56
C ALA A 110 -13.71 -27.00 6.63
N ALA A 111 -12.68 -26.98 7.50
CA ALA A 111 -12.55 -27.95 8.60
C ALA A 111 -13.24 -27.48 9.88
N SER A 112 -13.18 -26.17 10.17
CA SER A 112 -13.61 -25.61 11.45
C SER A 112 -15.12 -25.50 11.59
N LEU A 113 -15.86 -25.16 10.52
CA LEU A 113 -17.31 -25.08 10.58
C LEU A 113 -17.96 -26.46 10.86
N PRO A 114 -17.63 -27.55 10.14
CA PRO A 114 -18.13 -28.88 10.49
C PRO A 114 -17.72 -29.32 11.89
N TRP A 115 -16.49 -28.99 12.32
CA TRP A 115 -16.04 -29.29 13.68
C TRP A 115 -16.91 -28.59 14.72
N LEU A 116 -17.19 -27.29 14.54
CA LEU A 116 -18.02 -26.51 15.47
C LEU A 116 -19.44 -27.08 15.53
N GLN A 117 -20.05 -27.38 14.39
CA GLN A 117 -21.39 -27.97 14.34
C GLN A 117 -21.46 -29.36 15.00
N ALA A 118 -20.41 -30.18 14.86
CA ALA A 118 -20.37 -31.51 15.47
C ALA A 118 -20.04 -31.47 16.97
N ASN A 119 -19.24 -30.50 17.43
CA ASN A 119 -18.74 -30.44 18.81
C ASN A 119 -19.49 -29.44 19.71
N LEU A 120 -20.35 -28.59 19.14
CA LEU A 120 -21.23 -27.66 19.84
C LEU A 120 -22.69 -27.96 19.54
N ALA A 121 -23.11 -29.21 19.78
CA ALA A 121 -24.42 -29.71 19.36
C ALA A 121 -25.59 -29.09 20.14
N GLY A 122 -25.34 -28.48 21.31
CA GLY A 122 -26.33 -27.73 22.08
C GLY A 122 -26.41 -26.24 21.70
N SER A 123 -25.56 -25.80 20.77
CA SER A 123 -25.38 -24.42 20.38
C SER A 123 -25.92 -24.12 18.99
N GLU A 124 -26.15 -22.84 18.71
CA GLU A 124 -26.60 -22.37 17.41
C GLU A 124 -25.41 -21.96 16.54
N ILE A 125 -24.98 -22.82 15.62
CA ILE A 125 -23.86 -22.55 14.71
C ILE A 125 -24.39 -22.44 13.27
N VAL A 126 -24.50 -21.21 12.77
CA VAL A 126 -25.15 -20.88 11.49
C VAL A 126 -24.12 -20.33 10.51
N SER A 127 -24.08 -20.89 9.30
CA SER A 127 -23.34 -20.28 8.20
C SER A 127 -24.10 -19.07 7.63
N THR A 128 -23.36 -18.09 7.16
CA THR A 128 -23.89 -16.86 6.55
C THR A 128 -23.33 -16.69 5.15
N VAL A 129 -24.17 -16.21 4.23
CA VAL A 129 -23.80 -15.82 2.88
C VAL A 129 -24.29 -14.39 2.64
N ASN A 130 -23.39 -13.49 2.27
CA ASN A 130 -23.71 -12.13 1.88
C ASN A 130 -23.80 -12.04 0.36
N ASP A 131 -25.02 -11.83 -0.14
CA ASP A 131 -25.40 -11.85 -1.56
C ASP A 131 -25.51 -10.45 -2.19
N VAL A 132 -25.07 -9.39 -1.50
CA VAL A 132 -25.13 -8.01 -2.04
C VAL A 132 -24.34 -7.90 -3.36
N SER A 133 -23.19 -8.56 -3.45
CA SER A 133 -22.36 -8.70 -4.65
C SER A 133 -21.55 -10.00 -4.60
N SER A 134 -20.94 -10.41 -5.72
CA SER A 134 -20.03 -11.56 -5.74
C SER A 134 -18.75 -11.38 -4.92
N LEU A 135 -18.43 -10.15 -4.50
CA LEU A 135 -17.27 -9.83 -3.68
C LEU A 135 -17.62 -9.65 -2.20
N SER A 136 -18.91 -9.65 -1.86
CA SER A 136 -19.43 -9.36 -0.52
C SER A 136 -19.18 -10.49 0.46
N ILE A 137 -18.93 -10.13 1.72
CA ILE A 137 -18.67 -11.07 2.82
C ILE A 137 -19.31 -10.58 4.13
N ASN A 138 -19.53 -11.49 5.07
CA ASN A 138 -19.64 -11.14 6.49
C ASN A 138 -18.23 -10.94 7.06
N HIS A 139 -17.81 -9.68 7.17
CA HIS A 139 -16.47 -9.33 7.59
C HIS A 139 -16.38 -8.92 9.07
N HIS A 140 -17.42 -9.19 9.88
CA HIS A 140 -17.39 -8.94 11.32
C HIS A 140 -16.42 -9.88 12.06
N LYS A 141 -15.87 -9.38 13.18
CA LYS A 141 -15.13 -10.18 14.19
C LYS A 141 -15.44 -9.63 15.58
N TYR A 142 -16.65 -9.91 16.06
CA TYR A 142 -17.05 -9.49 17.41
C TYR A 142 -17.65 -10.63 18.22
N VAL A 143 -17.57 -10.48 19.54
CA VAL A 143 -18.12 -11.41 20.52
C VAL A 143 -18.89 -10.62 21.59
N LEU A 144 -20.10 -11.07 21.88
CA LEU A 144 -20.97 -10.52 22.91
C LEU A 144 -21.12 -11.52 24.04
N PHE A 145 -20.84 -11.10 25.27
CA PHE A 145 -21.03 -11.90 26.47
C PHE A 145 -22.14 -11.27 27.32
N SER A 146 -23.20 -12.02 27.63
CA SER A 146 -24.26 -11.49 28.49
C SER A 146 -23.76 -11.21 29.90
N LYS A 147 -22.95 -12.11 30.48
CA LYS A 147 -22.17 -11.87 31.71
C LYS A 147 -20.84 -12.62 31.74
N VAL A 148 -19.86 -12.09 32.46
CA VAL A 148 -18.54 -12.71 32.70
C VAL A 148 -18.14 -12.50 34.16
N ASN A 149 -17.55 -13.53 34.78
CA ASN A 149 -16.91 -13.41 36.09
C ASN A 149 -15.54 -12.73 35.97
N THR A 150 -15.41 -11.57 36.59
CA THR A 150 -14.16 -10.81 36.65
C THR A 150 -13.65 -10.72 38.09
N THR A 151 -12.41 -10.26 38.27
CA THR A 151 -11.86 -9.95 39.60
C THR A 151 -12.65 -8.86 40.33
N ALA A 152 -13.40 -8.02 39.62
CA ALA A 152 -14.30 -7.01 40.17
C ALA A 152 -15.73 -7.53 40.43
N GLY A 153 -15.99 -8.82 40.17
CA GLY A 153 -17.32 -9.44 40.30
C GLY A 153 -17.96 -9.79 38.95
N LEU A 154 -19.26 -10.09 39.00
CA LEU A 154 -20.03 -10.48 37.82
C LEU A 154 -20.41 -9.23 37.00
N VAL A 155 -19.90 -9.15 35.77
CA VAL A 155 -20.09 -7.99 34.88
C VAL A 155 -20.97 -8.39 33.69
N SER A 156 -21.94 -7.55 33.33
CA SER A 156 -22.92 -7.82 32.26
C SER A 156 -22.75 -6.91 31.05
N ASN A 157 -23.20 -7.32 29.86
CA ASN A 157 -23.16 -6.52 28.61
C ASN A 157 -21.74 -6.22 28.12
N ILE A 158 -20.94 -7.27 27.91
CA ILE A 158 -19.56 -7.12 27.42
C ILE A 158 -19.55 -7.32 25.91
N THR A 159 -18.94 -6.36 25.20
CA THR A 159 -18.75 -6.40 23.74
C THR A 159 -17.27 -6.37 23.42
N LEU A 160 -16.75 -7.43 22.79
CA LEU A 160 -15.40 -7.46 22.24
C LEU A 160 -15.50 -7.27 20.72
N GLN A 161 -14.91 -6.19 20.20
CA GLN A 161 -14.76 -5.95 18.76
C GLN A 161 -13.28 -5.95 18.39
N THR A 162 -12.90 -6.68 17.33
CA THR A 162 -11.51 -6.77 16.88
C THR A 162 -11.36 -6.71 15.36
N SER A 163 -10.16 -6.37 14.90
CA SER A 163 -9.74 -6.61 13.52
C SER A 163 -9.36 -8.08 13.26
N HIS A 164 -9.19 -8.87 14.31
CA HIS A 164 -8.59 -10.21 14.36
C HIS A 164 -9.56 -11.33 14.02
N ASN A 165 -9.31 -12.03 12.90
CA ASN A 165 -9.96 -13.31 12.62
C ASN A 165 -9.48 -14.38 13.61
N PHE A 166 -10.29 -15.36 14.01
CA PHE A 166 -9.87 -16.35 15.00
C PHE A 166 -9.03 -17.47 14.37
N THR A 167 -7.91 -17.09 13.74
CA THR A 167 -6.98 -17.97 13.03
C THR A 167 -5.56 -17.83 13.56
N LEU A 168 -4.75 -18.89 13.40
CA LEU A 168 -3.32 -18.83 13.73
C LEU A 168 -2.54 -17.90 12.79
N SER A 169 -2.98 -17.79 11.53
CA SER A 169 -2.38 -16.89 10.54
C SER A 169 -2.50 -15.43 10.97
N ASP A 170 -3.64 -15.04 11.53
CA ASP A 170 -3.91 -13.66 11.95
C ASP A 170 -3.14 -13.26 13.21
N ALA A 171 -2.79 -14.22 14.08
CA ALA A 171 -1.93 -13.98 15.24
C ALA A 171 -0.49 -13.56 14.85
N LYS A 172 -0.14 -13.59 13.56
CA LYS A 172 1.12 -13.10 12.99
C LYS A 172 0.95 -11.74 12.27
N LYS A 173 -0.10 -10.99 12.58
CA LYS A 173 -0.43 -9.70 11.94
C LYS A 173 -0.63 -8.63 13.00
N VAL A 174 -0.30 -7.38 12.67
CA VAL A 174 -0.50 -6.19 13.53
C VAL A 174 -1.99 -5.89 13.61
N GLN A 175 -2.59 -5.89 14.80
CA GLN A 175 -4.04 -5.88 15.01
C GLN A 175 -4.44 -5.26 16.35
N ASP A 176 -5.72 -4.88 16.45
CA ASP A 176 -6.32 -4.32 17.65
C ASP A 176 -7.64 -5.01 18.06
N ALA A 177 -7.95 -4.97 19.35
CA ALA A 177 -9.23 -5.38 19.92
C ALA A 177 -9.66 -4.41 21.01
N ILE A 178 -10.92 -4.00 21.01
CA ILE A 178 -11.53 -3.19 22.07
C ILE A 178 -12.59 -4.01 22.78
N THR A 179 -12.58 -3.97 24.11
CA THR A 179 -13.62 -4.56 24.95
C THR A 179 -14.39 -3.48 25.71
N PHE A 180 -15.69 -3.42 25.51
CA PHE A 180 -16.61 -2.50 26.16
C PHE A 180 -17.42 -3.17 27.26
N ASN A 181 -17.76 -2.41 28.28
CA ASN A 181 -18.84 -2.71 29.21
C ASN A 181 -19.90 -1.62 29.17
N ASP A 182 -20.67 -1.60 28.08
CA ASP A 182 -21.69 -0.59 27.82
C ASP A 182 -22.95 -1.24 27.26
N ALA A 183 -24.09 -0.97 27.89
CA ALA A 183 -25.35 -1.61 27.53
C ALA A 183 -25.86 -1.16 26.15
N GLY A 184 -25.64 0.10 25.76
CA GLY A 184 -26.10 0.63 24.49
C GLY A 184 -25.31 0.05 23.32
N ILE A 185 -23.98 0.00 23.42
CA ILE A 185 -23.13 -0.71 22.45
C ILE A 185 -23.47 -2.19 22.39
N TYR A 186 -23.61 -2.86 23.53
CA TYR A 186 -23.97 -4.28 23.55
C TYR A 186 -25.28 -4.54 22.79
N ASN A 187 -26.31 -3.72 23.04
CA ASN A 187 -27.60 -3.85 22.37
C ASN A 187 -27.51 -3.51 20.88
N ALA A 188 -26.70 -2.53 20.48
CA ALA A 188 -26.50 -2.19 19.07
C ALA A 188 -25.88 -3.37 18.28
N PHE A 189 -24.83 -3.99 18.82
CA PHE A 189 -24.24 -5.19 18.23
C PHE A 189 -25.18 -6.38 18.28
N LEU A 190 -25.95 -6.56 19.37
CA LEU A 190 -26.93 -7.63 19.48
C LEU A 190 -28.04 -7.50 18.42
N ASN A 191 -28.54 -6.29 18.18
CA ASN A 191 -29.55 -6.01 17.16
C ASN A 191 -29.01 -6.32 15.75
N ASN A 192 -27.77 -5.93 15.47
CA ASN A 192 -27.10 -6.29 14.21
C ASN A 192 -26.95 -7.81 14.07
N TRP A 193 -26.50 -8.51 15.12
CA TRP A 193 -26.37 -9.96 15.12
C TRP A 193 -27.71 -10.66 14.83
N GLN A 194 -28.78 -10.21 15.49
CA GLN A 194 -30.13 -10.76 15.31
C GLN A 194 -30.64 -10.53 13.88
N MET A 195 -30.44 -9.34 13.33
CA MET A 195 -30.80 -9.04 11.94
C MET A 195 -30.07 -9.97 10.97
N MET A 196 -28.75 -10.11 11.11
CA MET A 196 -27.96 -11.00 10.26
C MET A 196 -28.40 -12.46 10.42
N ARG A 197 -28.70 -12.89 11.64
CA ARG A 197 -29.17 -14.24 11.91
C ARG A 197 -30.51 -14.53 11.23
N SER A 198 -31.46 -13.59 11.25
CA SER A 198 -32.76 -13.73 10.60
C SER A 198 -32.67 -13.89 9.08
N TYR A 199 -31.64 -13.31 8.45
CA TYR A 199 -31.47 -13.31 6.99
C TYR A 199 -30.33 -14.18 6.48
N ALA A 200 -29.67 -14.95 7.35
CA ALA A 200 -28.56 -15.84 7.00
C ALA A 200 -28.89 -16.80 5.84
N ALA A 201 -30.15 -17.25 5.73
CA ALA A 201 -30.64 -18.11 4.65
C ALA A 201 -31.36 -17.36 3.52
N ALA A 202 -31.86 -16.14 3.78
CA ALA A 202 -32.71 -15.38 2.85
C ALA A 202 -31.93 -14.36 1.99
N GLY A 203 -30.64 -14.15 2.28
CA GLY A 203 -29.81 -13.13 1.65
C GLY A 203 -29.95 -11.76 2.34
N MET A 204 -28.88 -10.97 2.28
CA MET A 204 -28.75 -9.65 2.88
C MET A 204 -29.12 -8.52 1.92
N LYS A 205 -29.04 -8.74 0.59
CA LYS A 205 -29.19 -7.71 -0.44
C LYS A 205 -30.42 -6.83 -0.26
N ASN A 206 -31.58 -7.43 -0.02
CA ASN A 206 -32.84 -6.71 0.14
C ASN A 206 -33.31 -6.58 1.60
N ASN A 207 -32.58 -7.20 2.53
CA ASN A 207 -33.06 -7.40 3.91
C ASN A 207 -32.18 -6.70 4.95
N PHE A 208 -31.00 -6.21 4.57
CA PHE A 208 -30.09 -5.51 5.46
C PHE A 208 -30.44 -4.02 5.53
N ASN A 209 -30.49 -3.49 6.76
CA ASN A 209 -30.66 -2.07 7.03
C ASN A 209 -29.40 -1.49 7.67
N TYR A 210 -28.86 -0.43 7.08
CA TYR A 210 -27.82 0.37 7.70
C TYR A 210 -28.33 0.96 9.01
N THR A 211 -27.60 0.73 10.10
CA THR A 211 -27.96 1.23 11.43
C THR A 211 -26.80 1.96 12.09
N VAL A 212 -27.14 3.00 12.84
CA VAL A 212 -26.19 3.83 13.60
C VAL A 212 -26.64 3.84 15.05
N TYR A 213 -25.70 3.55 15.94
CA TYR A 213 -25.81 3.80 17.36
C TYR A 213 -24.91 4.97 17.73
N GLU A 214 -25.41 5.90 18.54
CA GLU A 214 -24.64 7.07 18.99
C GLU A 214 -25.02 7.42 20.44
N ASP A 215 -23.99 7.49 21.28
CA ASP A 215 -24.02 8.04 22.62
C ASP A 215 -23.05 9.22 22.67
N VAL A 216 -23.61 10.41 22.44
CA VAL A 216 -22.87 11.67 22.42
C VAL A 216 -22.23 11.98 23.78
N THR A 217 -22.85 11.54 24.89
CA THR A 217 -22.38 11.86 26.25
C THR A 217 -21.06 11.17 26.54
N ASN A 218 -20.94 9.90 26.15
CA ASN A 218 -19.71 9.12 26.34
C ASN A 218 -18.78 9.12 25.11
N GLY A 219 -19.10 9.93 24.10
CA GLY A 219 -18.30 10.04 22.89
C GLY A 219 -18.21 8.74 22.10
N LEU A 220 -19.28 7.95 22.06
CA LEU A 220 -19.29 6.59 21.55
C LEU A 220 -20.27 6.47 20.38
N ARG A 221 -19.83 5.90 19.26
CA ARG A 221 -20.70 5.66 18.10
C ARG A 221 -20.30 4.37 17.39
N ALA A 222 -21.29 3.64 16.89
CA ALA A 222 -21.08 2.45 16.09
C ALA A 222 -21.99 2.47 14.87
N GLU A 223 -21.44 2.14 13.70
CA GLU A 223 -22.18 2.09 12.44
C GLU A 223 -22.05 0.70 11.83
N PHE A 224 -23.18 0.10 11.43
CA PHE A 224 -23.25 -1.25 10.91
C PHE A 224 -23.59 -1.25 9.43
N PHE A 225 -22.74 -1.90 8.65
CA PHE A 225 -22.74 -1.93 7.19
C PHE A 225 -23.24 -3.27 6.67
N PRO A 226 -23.71 -3.37 5.41
CA PRO A 226 -23.58 -2.40 4.30
C PRO A 226 -24.47 -1.14 4.38
N LYS A 227 -23.97 0.00 3.89
CA LYS A 227 -24.73 1.27 3.74
C LYS A 227 -25.54 1.25 2.44
N ILE A 228 -26.57 0.41 2.40
CA ILE A 228 -27.39 0.13 1.20
C ILE A 228 -28.88 0.35 1.42
N THR A 229 -29.62 0.47 0.32
CA THR A 229 -31.07 0.31 0.24
C THR A 229 -31.40 -0.53 -0.98
N ASN A 230 -32.14 -1.63 -0.81
CA ASN A 230 -32.47 -2.59 -1.88
C ASN A 230 -31.24 -3.02 -2.71
N GLY A 231 -30.15 -3.39 -2.01
CA GLY A 231 -28.91 -3.87 -2.64
C GLY A 231 -28.04 -2.79 -3.28
N SER A 232 -28.45 -1.52 -3.26
CA SER A 232 -27.71 -0.41 -3.87
C SER A 232 -27.09 0.48 -2.80
N PHE A 233 -25.82 0.86 -2.97
CA PHE A 233 -25.12 1.76 -2.06
C PHE A 233 -25.79 3.14 -2.01
N ILE A 234 -25.87 3.71 -0.81
CA ILE A 234 -26.46 5.04 -0.58
C ILE A 234 -25.53 5.94 0.23
N GLY A 235 -25.66 7.25 0.02
CA GLY A 235 -24.88 8.27 0.74
C GLY A 235 -23.43 8.40 0.26
N GLN A 236 -22.60 9.05 1.08
CA GLN A 236 -21.17 9.19 0.78
C GLN A 236 -20.34 8.12 1.51
N ASP A 237 -19.10 7.99 1.07
CA ASP A 237 -18.08 7.17 1.70
C ASP A 237 -17.79 7.69 3.12
N ASN A 238 -18.08 6.88 4.14
CA ASN A 238 -17.92 7.30 5.53
C ASN A 238 -16.46 7.65 5.87
N VAL A 239 -15.45 7.08 5.21
CA VAL A 239 -14.04 7.46 5.45
C VAL A 239 -13.80 8.90 4.97
N ILE A 240 -14.32 9.24 3.78
CA ILE A 240 -14.24 10.59 3.23
C ILE A 240 -15.07 11.58 4.06
N GLU A 241 -16.27 11.19 4.51
CA GLU A 241 -17.09 12.01 5.42
C GLU A 241 -16.32 12.36 6.71
N ASN A 242 -15.60 11.39 7.29
CA ASN A 242 -14.79 11.60 8.49
C ASN A 242 -13.61 12.57 8.27
N LEU A 243 -12.96 12.49 7.10
CA LEU A 243 -11.90 13.42 6.72
C LEU A 243 -12.44 14.81 6.34
N ASN A 244 -13.64 14.90 5.76
CA ASN A 244 -14.32 16.15 5.44
C ASN A 244 -14.83 16.88 6.70
N ALA A 245 -15.03 16.17 7.80
CA ALA A 245 -15.46 16.76 9.06
C ALA A 245 -14.36 17.56 9.78
N ILE A 246 -13.12 17.55 9.27
CA ILE A 246 -12.00 18.35 9.78
C ILE A 246 -12.13 19.78 9.22
N THR A 247 -12.18 20.78 10.10
CA THR A 247 -12.41 22.19 9.72
C THR A 247 -11.21 23.10 9.99
N ASP A 248 -10.48 22.89 11.09
CA ASP A 248 -9.17 23.53 11.35
C ASP A 248 -8.04 22.63 10.86
N VAL A 249 -7.86 22.58 9.55
CA VAL A 249 -6.98 21.59 8.89
C VAL A 249 -5.50 21.83 9.20
N ALA A 250 -5.06 23.08 9.32
CA ALA A 250 -3.66 23.42 9.56
C ALA A 250 -3.13 22.90 10.90
N ASN A 251 -4.00 22.74 11.90
CA ASN A 251 -3.64 22.18 13.21
C ASN A 251 -4.01 20.69 13.36
N ALA A 252 -4.61 20.09 12.33
CA ALA A 252 -5.05 18.71 12.40
C ALA A 252 -3.88 17.72 12.29
N LYS A 253 -3.94 16.65 13.09
CA LYS A 253 -3.05 15.49 12.99
C LYS A 253 -3.88 14.26 12.63
N ILE A 254 -3.50 13.60 11.54
CA ILE A 254 -4.22 12.45 10.99
C ILE A 254 -3.25 11.28 10.90
N ARG A 255 -3.61 10.15 11.52
CA ARG A 255 -2.78 8.94 11.53
C ARG A 255 -3.61 7.75 11.09
N ILE A 256 -3.15 7.02 10.09
CA ILE A 256 -3.87 5.88 9.52
C ILE A 256 -2.95 4.66 9.47
N ALA A 257 -3.38 3.55 10.07
CA ALA A 257 -2.78 2.22 9.86
C ALA A 257 -3.85 1.32 9.27
N MET A 258 -3.68 0.93 8.00
CA MET A 258 -4.73 0.25 7.24
C MET A 258 -4.23 -1.04 6.62
N SER A 259 -5.05 -2.09 6.71
CA SER A 259 -4.71 -3.38 6.13
C SER A 259 -4.83 -3.39 4.61
N ASP A 260 -6.04 -3.40 4.05
CA ASP A 260 -6.21 -3.41 2.60
C ASP A 260 -6.65 -2.04 2.10
N TRP A 261 -6.05 -1.60 0.99
CA TRP A 261 -6.42 -0.36 0.32
C TRP A 261 -6.37 -0.54 -1.20
N SER A 262 -7.53 -0.59 -1.84
CA SER A 262 -7.63 -0.82 -3.29
C SER A 262 -7.65 0.49 -4.08
N ASP A 263 -7.27 0.43 -5.37
CA ASP A 263 -7.32 1.57 -6.29
C ASP A 263 -8.73 2.16 -6.48
N LEU A 264 -9.78 1.37 -6.26
CA LEU A 264 -11.17 1.84 -6.26
C LEU A 264 -11.50 2.80 -5.09
N ARG A 265 -10.60 2.94 -4.13
CA ARG A 265 -10.69 3.88 -2.98
C ARG A 265 -9.51 4.84 -2.94
N VAL A 266 -8.89 5.13 -4.10
CA VAL A 266 -7.78 6.09 -4.24
C VAL A 266 -8.16 7.51 -3.77
N ALA A 267 -9.45 7.87 -3.86
CA ALA A 267 -9.97 9.15 -3.40
C ALA A 267 -9.66 9.47 -1.92
N ILE A 268 -9.47 8.44 -1.07
CA ILE A 268 -9.03 8.64 0.31
C ILE A 268 -7.60 9.21 0.34
N ALA A 269 -6.70 8.69 -0.50
CA ALA A 269 -5.32 9.18 -0.58
C ALA A 269 -5.27 10.58 -1.20
N ASP A 270 -6.09 10.86 -2.23
CA ASP A 270 -6.25 12.20 -2.78
C ASP A 270 -6.75 13.21 -1.72
N LYS A 271 -7.71 12.80 -0.88
CA LYS A 271 -8.19 13.64 0.21
C LYS A 271 -7.09 13.93 1.24
N LEU A 272 -6.25 12.96 1.58
CA LEU A 272 -5.11 13.17 2.47
C LEU A 272 -4.09 14.14 1.86
N ILE A 273 -3.80 14.02 0.55
CA ILE A 273 -2.95 14.99 -0.16
C ILE A 273 -3.54 16.40 -0.07
N ALA A 274 -4.84 16.55 -0.29
CA ALA A 274 -5.51 17.85 -0.18
C ALA A 274 -5.39 18.44 1.25
N LEU A 275 -5.60 17.62 2.28
CA LEU A 275 -5.44 18.04 3.68
C LEU A 275 -3.99 18.39 4.02
N LYS A 276 -3.02 17.63 3.50
CA LYS A 276 -1.58 17.91 3.67
C LYS A 276 -1.20 19.27 3.08
N ASN A 277 -1.69 19.57 1.88
CA ASN A 277 -1.49 20.88 1.23
C ASN A 277 -2.14 22.04 1.99
N GLN A 278 -3.19 21.76 2.79
CA GLN A 278 -3.84 22.72 3.68
C GLN A 278 -3.16 22.83 5.06
N GLY A 279 -2.05 22.12 5.28
CA GLY A 279 -1.22 22.22 6.49
C GLY A 279 -1.36 21.07 7.49
N ALA A 280 -2.20 20.06 7.23
CA ALA A 280 -2.36 18.94 8.16
C ALA A 280 -1.06 18.14 8.35
N THR A 281 -0.81 17.67 9.57
CA THR A 281 0.21 16.66 9.84
C THR A 281 -0.37 15.29 9.56
N ILE A 282 0.22 14.53 8.63
CA ILE A 282 -0.32 13.24 8.19
C ILE A 282 0.72 12.14 8.32
N GLU A 283 0.28 11.00 8.86
CA GLU A 283 1.05 9.78 8.96
C GLU A 283 0.24 8.58 8.45
N VAL A 284 0.78 7.81 7.51
CA VAL A 284 0.08 6.67 6.89
C VAL A 284 0.94 5.43 6.83
N TYR A 285 0.42 4.33 7.38
CA TYR A 285 1.00 3.00 7.34
C TYR A 285 0.07 2.06 6.58
N ALA A 286 0.58 1.51 5.48
CA ALA A 286 -0.11 0.57 4.61
C ALA A 286 0.79 -0.62 4.31
N LYS A 287 0.24 -1.65 3.66
CA LYS A 287 1.03 -2.76 3.12
C LYS A 287 1.24 -2.61 1.62
N ASP A 288 2.29 -3.23 1.10
CA ASP A 288 2.66 -3.22 -0.33
C ASP A 288 1.65 -3.92 -1.25
N ALA A 289 0.71 -4.68 -0.68
CA ALA A 289 -0.46 -5.19 -1.41
C ALA A 289 -1.56 -4.14 -1.63
N ALA A 290 -1.37 -2.89 -1.19
CA ALA A 290 -2.24 -1.79 -1.61
C ALA A 290 -2.22 -1.62 -3.14
N GLY A 291 -3.30 -1.12 -3.73
CA GLY A 291 -3.38 -0.89 -5.18
C GLY A 291 -2.28 0.02 -5.70
N THR A 292 -1.89 -0.14 -6.96
CA THR A 292 -0.75 0.58 -7.56
C THR A 292 -0.97 2.09 -7.59
N LEU A 293 -2.20 2.55 -7.87
CA LEU A 293 -2.55 3.97 -7.82
C LEU A 293 -2.50 4.49 -6.38
N VAL A 294 -3.02 3.74 -5.41
CA VAL A 294 -2.93 4.10 -3.98
C VAL A 294 -1.48 4.25 -3.55
N GLN A 295 -0.62 3.26 -3.85
CA GLN A 295 0.81 3.35 -3.52
C GLN A 295 1.48 4.58 -4.14
N THR A 296 1.14 4.89 -5.40
CA THR A 296 1.63 6.09 -6.09
C THR A 296 1.22 7.36 -5.34
N LYS A 297 -0.04 7.47 -4.92
CA LYS A 297 -0.55 8.63 -4.16
C LYS A 297 0.03 8.70 -2.74
N LEU A 298 0.25 7.56 -2.08
CA LEU A 298 0.91 7.53 -0.78
C LEU A 298 2.37 8.00 -0.87
N ARG A 299 3.10 7.64 -1.94
CA ARG A 299 4.44 8.18 -2.19
C ARG A 299 4.40 9.68 -2.52
N GLN A 300 3.42 10.15 -3.28
CA GLN A 300 3.21 11.58 -3.49
C GLN A 300 2.97 12.32 -2.16
N LEU A 301 2.13 11.76 -1.30
CA LEU A 301 1.86 12.28 0.04
C LEU A 301 3.14 12.35 0.89
N GLN A 302 4.01 11.34 0.79
CA GLN A 302 5.33 11.32 1.42
C GLN A 302 6.24 12.45 0.91
N GLN A 303 6.29 12.67 -0.41
CA GLN A 303 7.06 13.75 -1.04
C GLN A 303 6.60 15.15 -0.59
N LEU A 304 5.32 15.29 -0.21
CA LEU A 304 4.78 16.51 0.40
C LEU A 304 5.15 16.66 1.89
N GLY A 305 5.99 15.79 2.43
CA GLY A 305 6.47 15.83 3.81
C GLY A 305 5.52 15.17 4.83
N ALA A 306 4.67 14.24 4.40
CA ALA A 306 3.95 13.35 5.31
C ALA A 306 4.84 12.15 5.69
N THR A 307 4.59 11.54 6.85
CA THR A 307 5.24 10.27 7.19
C THR A 307 4.45 9.13 6.53
N VAL A 308 5.07 8.39 5.61
CA VAL A 308 4.41 7.25 4.96
C VAL A 308 5.30 6.04 5.06
N ARG A 309 4.74 4.90 5.47
CA ARG A 309 5.40 3.59 5.40
C ARG A 309 4.52 2.60 4.67
N ILE A 310 5.11 1.91 3.69
CA ILE A 310 4.47 0.83 2.95
C ILE A 310 5.25 -0.45 3.29
N PHE A 311 4.63 -1.31 4.09
CA PHE A 311 5.25 -2.52 4.62
C PHE A 311 5.20 -3.66 3.61
N ASN A 312 6.34 -4.30 3.36
CA ASN A 312 6.45 -5.40 2.42
C ASN A 312 5.90 -6.73 3.01
N LEU A 313 5.04 -7.45 2.28
CA LEU A 313 4.39 -8.69 2.71
C LEU A 313 5.04 -9.99 2.19
N GLU A 314 6.14 -9.88 1.45
CA GLU A 314 6.67 -10.97 0.65
C GLU A 314 7.25 -12.13 1.47
N SER A 315 7.16 -13.33 0.92
CA SER A 315 7.82 -14.51 1.49
C SER A 315 9.30 -14.55 1.14
N GLY A 316 10.17 -14.79 2.13
CA GLY A 316 11.62 -14.91 1.92
C GLY A 316 12.45 -13.71 2.43
N SER A 317 11.78 -12.69 2.94
CA SER A 317 12.33 -11.75 3.93
C SER A 317 12.21 -12.34 5.32
N ASP A 318 13.18 -12.15 6.21
CA ASP A 318 13.16 -12.73 7.56
C ASP A 318 12.06 -12.18 8.50
N ALA A 319 11.11 -11.34 8.00
CA ALA A 319 9.74 -11.34 8.49
C ALA A 319 8.70 -10.71 7.55
N LYS A 320 7.55 -11.39 7.38
CA LYS A 320 6.31 -10.76 6.89
C LYS A 320 5.74 -9.81 7.94
N PHE A 321 5.88 -8.50 7.76
CA PHE A 321 5.23 -7.53 8.63
C PHE A 321 3.88 -7.10 8.07
N ASN A 322 2.85 -7.87 8.40
CA ASN A 322 1.52 -7.68 7.84
C ASN A 322 0.65 -6.81 8.74
N ILE A 323 0.34 -5.59 8.28
CA ILE A 323 -0.67 -4.76 8.93
C ILE A 323 -2.05 -5.34 8.66
N HIS A 324 -2.73 -5.72 9.74
CA HIS A 324 -4.13 -6.10 9.72
C HIS A 324 -4.99 -5.24 10.66
N ALA A 325 -4.45 -4.14 11.17
CA ALA A 325 -5.15 -3.13 11.94
C ALA A 325 -5.97 -2.21 11.01
N LYS A 326 -7.02 -1.59 11.57
CA LYS A 326 -7.97 -0.73 10.86
C LYS A 326 -8.11 0.61 11.58
N ILE A 327 -6.99 1.29 11.83
CA ILE A 327 -6.91 2.41 12.76
C ILE A 327 -6.87 3.72 11.99
N MET A 328 -7.76 4.66 12.35
CA MET A 328 -7.61 6.08 12.05
C MET A 328 -7.69 6.89 13.34
N LEU A 329 -6.71 7.76 13.57
CA LEU A 329 -6.67 8.72 14.66
C LEU A 329 -6.72 10.14 14.09
N ILE A 330 -7.57 10.99 14.67
CA ILE A 330 -7.65 12.41 14.32
C ILE A 330 -7.49 13.23 15.60
N GLU A 331 -6.58 14.20 15.59
CA GLU A 331 -6.50 15.27 16.58
C GLU A 331 -6.79 16.60 15.88
N GLY A 332 -7.68 17.43 16.41
CA GLY A 332 -7.98 18.75 15.85
C GLY A 332 -9.44 19.16 15.99
N THR A 333 -9.90 20.07 15.14
CA THR A 333 -11.32 20.46 15.10
C THR A 333 -12.10 19.53 14.18
N TRP A 334 -12.92 18.65 14.77
CA TRP A 334 -13.67 17.62 14.06
C TRP A 334 -15.18 17.75 14.36
N LYS A 335 -16.01 17.74 13.31
CA LYS A 335 -17.46 18.03 13.38
C LYS A 335 -17.78 19.31 14.18
N GLY A 336 -16.94 20.34 14.03
CA GLY A 336 -17.08 21.62 14.70
C GLY A 336 -16.63 21.64 16.17
N GLN A 337 -16.18 20.51 16.73
CA GLN A 337 -15.64 20.45 18.10
C GLN A 337 -14.12 20.57 18.11
N ALA A 338 -13.61 21.64 18.72
CA ALA A 338 -12.17 21.89 18.86
C ALA A 338 -11.51 20.89 19.82
N ASN A 339 -10.20 20.68 19.65
CA ASN A 339 -9.38 19.78 20.49
C ASN A 339 -9.90 18.34 20.59
N SER A 340 -10.63 17.89 19.56
CA SER A 340 -11.15 16.53 19.48
C SER A 340 -10.03 15.52 19.31
N LYS A 341 -10.11 14.41 20.04
CA LYS A 341 -9.30 13.20 19.87
C LYS A 341 -10.18 12.05 19.42
N VAL A 342 -10.18 11.76 18.14
CA VAL A 342 -11.07 10.77 17.51
C VAL A 342 -10.29 9.49 17.24
N ILE A 343 -10.82 8.36 17.69
CA ILE A 343 -10.39 7.01 17.30
C ILE A 343 -11.48 6.44 16.41
N ILE A 344 -11.11 5.96 15.22
CA ILE A 344 -11.99 5.23 14.33
C ILE A 344 -11.31 3.88 14.08
N THR A 345 -11.99 2.80 14.47
CA THR A 345 -11.56 1.42 14.21
C THR A 345 -12.74 0.54 13.82
N GLY A 346 -12.54 -0.77 13.66
CA GLY A 346 -13.60 -1.72 13.35
C GLY A 346 -13.09 -2.88 12.51
N SER A 347 -13.94 -3.35 11.60
CA SER A 347 -13.60 -4.47 10.72
C SER A 347 -13.25 -4.06 9.28
N HIS A 348 -13.54 -2.81 8.90
CA HIS A 348 -13.50 -2.31 7.53
C HIS A 348 -12.11 -2.10 6.92
N ASN A 349 -11.95 -2.49 5.66
CA ASN A 349 -10.78 -2.10 4.87
C ASN A 349 -11.08 -0.85 4.03
N TYR A 350 -10.07 -0.29 3.35
CA TYR A 350 -10.25 0.73 2.31
C TYR A 350 -10.36 0.08 0.93
N THR A 351 -11.29 -0.86 0.80
CA THR A 351 -11.62 -1.55 -0.46
C THR A 351 -13.01 -1.15 -0.94
N ASP A 352 -13.34 -1.42 -2.20
CA ASP A 352 -14.66 -1.08 -2.74
C ASP A 352 -15.84 -1.73 -1.99
N PRO A 353 -15.85 -3.06 -1.71
CA PRO A 353 -16.98 -3.67 -1.00
C PRO A 353 -17.05 -3.28 0.49
N ALA A 354 -15.95 -2.81 1.08
CA ALA A 354 -15.94 -2.38 2.47
C ALA A 354 -16.86 -1.17 2.66
N LEU A 355 -17.69 -1.20 3.71
CA LEU A 355 -18.77 -0.25 4.01
C LEU A 355 -19.92 -0.21 2.98
N LYS A 356 -19.68 -0.56 1.70
CA LYS A 356 -20.71 -0.52 0.65
C LYS A 356 -21.51 -1.81 0.54
N ALA A 357 -20.88 -2.97 0.73
CA ALA A 357 -21.47 -4.27 0.42
C ALA A 357 -21.18 -5.35 1.47
N ASN A 358 -20.07 -5.25 2.21
CA ASN A 358 -19.72 -6.18 3.29
C ASN A 358 -20.52 -5.92 4.56
N ASN A 359 -20.75 -6.97 5.35
CA ASN A 359 -21.17 -6.79 6.74
C ASN A 359 -19.96 -6.38 7.58
N GLU A 360 -19.98 -5.15 8.07
CA GLU A 360 -18.86 -4.53 8.76
C GLU A 360 -19.34 -3.59 9.86
N VAL A 361 -18.42 -3.22 10.75
CA VAL A 361 -18.67 -2.20 11.76
C VAL A 361 -17.58 -1.13 11.74
N LEU A 362 -17.99 0.12 11.88
CA LEU A 362 -17.14 1.24 12.29
C LEU A 362 -17.45 1.59 13.74
N VAL A 363 -16.41 1.70 14.56
CA VAL A 363 -16.50 2.13 15.95
C VAL A 363 -15.73 3.43 16.12
N TYR A 364 -16.40 4.41 16.70
CA TYR A 364 -15.89 5.75 16.96
C TYR A 364 -15.77 5.96 18.47
N LEU A 365 -14.62 6.44 18.91
CA LEU A 365 -14.39 6.89 20.27
C LEU A 365 -13.86 8.32 20.24
N LEU A 366 -14.64 9.25 20.78
CA LEU A 366 -14.33 10.66 20.87
C LEU A 366 -13.86 10.99 22.28
N ASN A 367 -12.67 11.60 22.39
CA ASN A 367 -12.04 12.01 23.65
C ASN A 367 -11.89 10.87 24.67
N SER A 368 -11.80 9.63 24.18
CA SER A 368 -11.67 8.44 25.01
C SER A 368 -10.30 8.37 25.70
N PRO A 369 -10.23 7.84 26.94
CA PRO A 369 -8.96 7.58 27.61
C PRO A 369 -8.07 6.58 26.85
N LEU A 370 -8.62 5.81 25.91
CA LEU A 370 -7.87 4.87 25.07
C LEU A 370 -7.02 5.56 24.00
N PHE A 371 -7.24 6.86 23.72
CA PHE A 371 -6.56 7.55 22.63
C PHE A 371 -5.04 7.48 22.75
N ASN A 372 -4.50 7.71 23.94
CA ASN A 372 -3.06 7.67 24.15
C ASN A 372 -2.47 6.25 23.94
N GLN A 373 -3.24 5.20 24.23
CA GLN A 373 -2.79 3.81 24.00
C GLN A 373 -2.73 3.50 22.50
N TYR A 374 -3.76 3.90 21.74
CA TYR A 374 -3.75 3.81 20.27
C TYR A 374 -2.63 4.64 19.65
N HIS A 375 -2.44 5.88 20.12
CA HIS A 375 -1.35 6.74 19.66
C HIS A 375 0.00 6.09 19.93
N ASN A 376 0.28 5.63 21.16
CA ASN A 376 1.55 4.99 21.50
C ASN A 376 1.79 3.70 20.69
N TYR A 377 0.76 2.90 20.45
CA TYR A 377 0.88 1.72 19.60
C TYR A 377 1.24 2.11 18.16
N PHE A 378 0.55 3.11 17.61
CA PHE A 378 0.84 3.65 16.28
C PHE A 378 2.27 4.21 16.17
N GLU A 379 2.73 4.97 17.17
CA GLU A 379 4.10 5.45 17.24
C GLU A 379 5.11 4.30 17.32
N GLY A 380 4.79 3.23 18.05
CA GLY A 380 5.59 2.00 18.09
C GLY A 380 5.81 1.42 16.69
N LEU A 381 4.79 1.44 15.83
CA LEU A 381 4.90 0.97 14.44
C LEU A 381 5.94 1.75 13.62
N LYS A 382 6.35 2.96 14.00
CA LYS A 382 7.47 3.69 13.35
C LYS A 382 8.81 3.00 13.55
N THR A 383 9.00 2.45 14.75
CA THR A 383 10.27 1.87 15.18
C THR A 383 10.37 0.39 14.85
N VAL A 384 9.24 -0.22 14.50
CA VAL A 384 9.22 -1.61 14.05
C VAL A 384 9.81 -1.67 12.66
N VAL A 385 10.88 -2.45 12.55
CA VAL A 385 11.61 -2.62 11.30
C VAL A 385 11.34 -4.03 10.76
N PRO A 386 10.42 -4.19 9.80
CA PRO A 386 10.45 -5.36 8.93
C PRO A 386 11.80 -5.39 8.24
N THR A 387 12.47 -6.54 8.23
CA THR A 387 13.77 -6.60 7.56
C THR A 387 13.79 -7.74 6.56
N VAL A 388 13.67 -7.38 5.28
CA VAL A 388 14.24 -8.21 4.24
C VAL A 388 15.74 -8.14 4.41
N GLN A 389 16.42 -9.28 4.41
CA GLN A 389 17.85 -9.27 4.12
C GLN A 389 18.00 -8.70 2.70
N LEU A 390 18.76 -7.62 2.52
CA LEU A 390 18.97 -7.01 1.20
C LEU A 390 20.36 -7.35 0.67
N LEU A 391 21.34 -7.37 1.58
CA LEU A 391 22.72 -7.76 1.33
C LEU A 391 23.21 -8.67 2.44
N ALA A 392 23.97 -9.69 2.07
CA ALA A 392 24.80 -10.39 3.05
C ALA A 392 26.09 -10.91 2.44
N TRP A 393 27.09 -11.08 3.30
CA TRP A 393 28.39 -11.68 2.95
C TRP A 393 28.65 -12.92 3.80
N ASP A 394 28.63 -14.07 3.14
CA ASP A 394 29.12 -15.35 3.64
C ASP A 394 30.55 -15.55 3.18
N LEU A 395 31.46 -15.56 4.14
CA LEU A 395 32.89 -15.65 3.90
C LEU A 395 33.42 -17.09 3.99
N THR A 396 32.57 -18.11 4.15
CA THR A 396 32.99 -19.51 4.25
C THR A 396 33.85 -19.98 3.07
N GLY A 397 33.70 -19.36 1.90
CA GLY A 397 34.51 -19.62 0.71
C GLY A 397 35.92 -19.01 0.70
N LEU A 398 36.27 -18.12 1.64
CA LEU A 398 37.62 -17.54 1.75
C LEU A 398 38.56 -18.48 2.51
N THR A 399 39.51 -19.08 1.81
CA THR A 399 40.39 -20.13 2.38
C THR A 399 41.80 -19.62 2.71
N SER A 400 42.46 -18.89 1.82
CA SER A 400 43.82 -18.37 2.04
C SER A 400 44.36 -17.36 1.02
N SER A 401 43.62 -17.02 -0.04
CA SER A 401 44.09 -16.13 -1.11
C SER A 401 43.78 -14.66 -0.84
N ASP A 402 44.62 -13.78 -1.40
CA ASP A 402 44.35 -12.34 -1.45
C ASP A 402 43.21 -12.07 -2.45
N GLN A 403 42.16 -11.41 -1.97
CA GLN A 403 41.12 -10.83 -2.81
C GLN A 403 40.96 -9.37 -2.41
N SER A 404 41.14 -8.48 -3.38
CA SER A 404 40.96 -7.03 -3.23
C SER A 404 39.51 -6.68 -2.86
N ASP A 405 38.55 -7.45 -3.38
CA ASP A 405 37.13 -7.37 -3.08
C ASP A 405 36.50 -8.76 -2.89
N TYR A 406 35.30 -8.83 -2.33
CA TYR A 406 34.50 -10.06 -2.23
C TYR A 406 33.02 -9.77 -2.53
N PRO A 407 32.36 -10.51 -3.43
CA PRO A 407 30.96 -10.26 -3.75
C PRO A 407 30.02 -10.61 -2.59
N ALA A 408 28.90 -9.92 -2.50
CA ALA A 408 27.80 -10.31 -1.64
C ALA A 408 27.30 -11.71 -2.05
N THR A 409 27.08 -12.58 -1.07
CA THR A 409 26.54 -13.93 -1.27
C THR A 409 25.03 -13.96 -1.22
N TYR A 410 24.41 -12.88 -0.72
CA TYR A 410 22.98 -12.64 -0.83
C TYR A 410 22.77 -11.22 -1.35
N LEU A 411 21.91 -11.08 -2.35
CA LEU A 411 21.52 -9.81 -2.93
C LEU A 411 20.09 -9.91 -3.48
N SER A 412 19.25 -8.94 -3.14
CA SER A 412 17.86 -8.87 -3.60
C SER A 412 17.55 -7.48 -4.18
N GLY A 413 17.05 -7.41 -5.42
CA GLY A 413 16.57 -6.18 -6.04
C GLY A 413 17.62 -5.11 -6.36
N MET A 414 18.90 -5.48 -6.46
CA MET A 414 20.02 -4.56 -6.60
C MET A 414 21.08 -5.01 -7.61
N LEU A 415 21.91 -4.05 -8.02
CA LEU A 415 23.16 -4.33 -8.72
C LEU A 415 24.20 -4.97 -7.79
N GLY A 416 25.07 -5.78 -8.39
CA GLY A 416 26.14 -6.48 -7.69
C GLY A 416 26.88 -5.59 -6.70
N SER A 417 26.94 -6.04 -5.44
CA SER A 417 27.66 -5.35 -4.38
C SER A 417 28.85 -6.19 -3.94
N LYS A 418 29.97 -5.52 -3.66
CA LYS A 418 31.17 -6.14 -3.15
C LYS A 418 31.66 -5.40 -1.93
N ILE A 419 32.19 -6.14 -0.97
CA ILE A 419 33.01 -5.55 0.08
C ILE A 419 34.43 -5.35 -0.48
N ALA A 420 34.97 -4.14 -0.32
CA ALA A 420 36.31 -3.77 -0.74
C ALA A 420 37.05 -3.00 0.36
N ARG A 421 38.36 -2.83 0.18
CA ARG A 421 39.25 -2.06 1.06
C ARG A 421 39.58 -0.70 0.43
N GLY A 422 39.64 0.35 1.23
CA GLY A 422 40.28 1.60 0.86
C GLY A 422 41.81 1.44 0.78
N SER A 423 42.48 2.38 0.11
CA SER A 423 43.93 2.29 -0.16
C SER A 423 44.82 2.29 1.10
N GLY A 424 44.28 2.70 2.25
CA GLY A 424 45.00 2.66 3.53
C GLY A 424 44.95 1.30 4.24
N LEU A 425 44.16 0.34 3.74
CA LEU A 425 44.10 -1.02 4.26
C LEU A 425 44.78 -1.98 3.29
N VAL A 426 45.55 -2.92 3.83
CA VAL A 426 46.22 -3.98 3.07
C VAL A 426 45.69 -5.33 3.48
N TYR A 427 45.71 -6.28 2.55
CA TYR A 427 45.28 -7.65 2.78
C TYR A 427 46.01 -8.27 3.98
N ASN A 428 45.27 -9.02 4.77
CA ASN A 428 45.82 -9.91 5.78
C ASN A 428 45.06 -11.25 5.74
N VAL A 429 45.81 -12.36 5.80
CA VAL A 429 45.22 -13.70 5.67
C VAL A 429 44.39 -14.02 6.89
N LEU A 430 43.09 -14.26 6.67
CA LEU A 430 42.19 -14.85 7.66
C LEU A 430 41.24 -15.83 6.97
N THR A 431 41.32 -17.10 7.32
CA THR A 431 40.37 -18.10 6.83
C THR A 431 38.95 -17.78 7.29
N LYS A 432 38.01 -17.80 6.34
CA LYS A 432 36.59 -17.45 6.50
C LYS A 432 36.32 -16.03 7.02
N GLY A 433 37.24 -15.09 6.82
CA GLY A 433 37.09 -13.70 7.23
C GLY A 433 37.67 -12.73 6.21
N PHE A 434 37.21 -11.47 6.23
CA PHE A 434 37.71 -10.42 5.35
C PHE A 434 38.58 -9.47 6.17
N SER A 435 39.83 -9.87 6.36
CA SER A 435 40.79 -9.23 7.27
C SER A 435 41.70 -8.23 6.57
N SER A 436 42.10 -7.19 7.31
CA SER A 436 43.08 -6.20 6.86
C SER A 436 44.02 -5.79 7.98
N ALA A 437 45.24 -5.46 7.59
CA ALA A 437 46.16 -4.61 8.35
C ALA A 437 46.19 -3.20 7.76
N LYS A 438 46.96 -2.30 8.36
CA LYS A 438 47.17 -0.94 7.84
C LYS A 438 48.30 -0.94 6.80
N ALA A 439 48.15 -0.16 5.73
CA ALA A 439 49.23 0.09 4.78
C ALA A 439 50.45 0.68 5.51
N ASP A 440 51.69 0.30 5.17
CA ASP A 440 52.86 0.83 5.88
C ASP A 440 53.08 2.32 5.59
N LEU A 441 53.30 3.11 6.63
CA LEU A 441 53.61 4.54 6.56
C LEU A 441 54.97 4.88 7.21
N GLY A 442 55.75 3.86 7.57
CA GLY A 442 56.98 4.00 8.35
C GLY A 442 56.78 3.79 9.85
N SER A 443 57.89 3.76 10.58
CA SER A 443 57.91 3.41 12.00
C SER A 443 57.18 4.44 12.87
N GLY A 444 56.26 3.96 13.72
CA GLY A 444 55.59 4.77 14.74
C GLY A 444 54.35 5.56 14.29
N VAL A 445 54.00 5.55 13.00
CA VAL A 445 52.81 6.27 12.51
C VAL A 445 51.55 5.43 12.72
N LEU A 446 50.71 5.84 13.65
CA LEU A 446 49.41 5.20 13.95
C LEU A 446 48.26 6.09 13.49
N THR A 447 47.11 5.49 13.21
CA THR A 447 45.85 6.20 13.00
C THR A 447 45.07 6.15 14.30
N THR A 448 44.96 7.29 14.98
CA THR A 448 44.35 7.39 16.32
C THR A 448 42.98 8.05 16.30
N THR A 449 42.67 8.78 15.22
CA THR A 449 41.42 9.52 15.06
C THR A 449 40.66 9.12 13.81
N PHE A 450 39.35 9.37 13.82
CA PHE A 450 38.50 9.21 12.65
C PHE A 450 38.93 10.10 11.47
N THR A 451 39.39 11.33 11.74
CA THR A 451 39.86 12.25 10.69
C THR A 451 41.05 11.68 9.94
N GLU A 452 42.05 11.16 10.66
CA GLU A 452 43.20 10.51 10.03
C GLU A 452 42.79 9.29 9.20
N ALA A 453 41.84 8.48 9.68
CA ALA A 453 41.35 7.33 8.94
C ALA A 453 40.68 7.72 7.61
N LYS A 454 39.98 8.87 7.58
CA LYS A 454 39.43 9.45 6.35
C LYS A 454 40.51 9.88 5.39
N ASP A 455 41.47 10.68 5.85
CA ASP A 455 42.54 11.22 5.00
C ASP A 455 43.43 10.12 4.41
N ARG A 456 43.57 9.01 5.13
CA ARG A 456 44.39 7.85 4.73
C ARG A 456 43.60 6.77 3.99
N ASN A 457 42.29 6.95 3.75
CA ASN A 457 41.41 5.94 3.14
C ASN A 457 41.44 4.58 3.85
N GLU A 458 41.43 4.57 5.18
CA GLU A 458 41.50 3.36 6.00
C GLU A 458 40.08 2.86 6.37
N TYR A 459 39.39 2.31 5.37
CA TYR A 459 38.01 1.83 5.51
C TYR A 459 37.73 0.54 4.75
N TYR A 460 36.65 -0.16 5.13
CA TYR A 460 35.93 -1.10 4.26
C TYR A 460 34.76 -0.40 3.57
N GLU A 461 34.46 -0.73 2.32
CA GLU A 461 33.35 -0.12 1.56
C GLU A 461 32.51 -1.20 0.88
N PHE A 462 31.21 -0.98 0.78
CA PHE A 462 30.32 -1.68 -0.14
C PHE A 462 29.26 -0.71 -0.68
N SER A 463 28.58 -1.10 -1.76
CA SER A 463 27.58 -0.26 -2.42
C SER A 463 26.16 -0.81 -2.29
N VAL A 464 25.20 0.10 -2.24
CA VAL A 464 23.76 -0.15 -2.38
C VAL A 464 23.31 0.62 -3.61
N LYS A 465 22.86 -0.11 -4.62
CA LYS A 465 22.31 0.47 -5.85
C LYS A 465 21.17 -0.42 -6.37
N PRO A 466 19.91 0.05 -6.32
CA PRO A 466 18.76 -0.70 -6.82
C PRO A 466 18.86 -1.05 -8.32
N LEU A 467 18.19 -2.14 -8.72
CA LEU A 467 17.91 -2.43 -10.12
C LEU A 467 16.82 -1.49 -10.67
N PRO A 468 16.76 -1.23 -11.98
CA PRO A 468 15.62 -0.56 -12.59
C PRO A 468 14.28 -1.22 -12.20
N GLY A 469 13.28 -0.40 -11.91
CA GLY A 469 11.98 -0.78 -11.39
C GLY A 469 11.98 -1.12 -9.89
N LYS A 470 13.09 -0.91 -9.17
CA LYS A 470 13.19 -1.17 -7.72
C LYS A 470 13.54 0.10 -6.94
N ALA A 471 13.00 0.21 -5.74
CA ALA A 471 13.45 1.16 -4.72
C ALA A 471 13.78 0.42 -3.43
N ILE A 472 14.75 0.96 -2.68
CA ILE A 472 15.25 0.32 -1.47
C ILE A 472 15.29 1.29 -0.30
N SER A 473 14.83 0.83 0.86
CA SER A 473 14.98 1.56 2.11
C SER A 473 15.78 0.73 3.09
N LEU A 474 16.93 1.22 3.55
CA LEU A 474 17.76 0.51 4.51
C LEU A 474 17.25 0.74 5.91
N SER A 475 17.40 -0.28 6.76
CA SER A 475 16.84 -0.21 8.10
C SER A 475 17.76 -0.71 9.20
N GLU A 476 18.63 -1.68 8.91
CA GLU A 476 19.62 -2.16 9.88
C GLU A 476 20.92 -2.60 9.20
N ILE A 477 22.05 -2.33 9.87
CA ILE A 477 23.37 -2.87 9.57
C ILE A 477 23.80 -3.77 10.73
N SER A 478 24.06 -5.04 10.45
CA SER A 478 24.58 -6.01 11.42
C SER A 478 25.93 -6.54 10.95
N ALA A 479 26.94 -6.49 11.84
CA ALA A 479 28.29 -6.91 11.51
C ALA A 479 28.94 -7.70 12.66
N LYS A 480 29.53 -8.84 12.32
CA LYS A 480 30.44 -9.60 13.17
C LYS A 480 31.85 -9.07 12.96
N ILE A 481 32.52 -8.59 14.00
CA ILE A 481 33.86 -8.01 13.89
C ILE A 481 34.86 -8.84 14.69
N ARG A 482 36.04 -9.09 14.09
CA ARG A 482 37.21 -9.71 14.73
C ARG A 482 38.37 -8.71 14.74
N ARG A 483 39.13 -8.69 15.83
CA ARG A 483 40.24 -7.75 16.02
C ARG A 483 41.34 -8.39 16.87
N THR A 484 42.60 -8.21 16.50
CA THR A 484 43.75 -8.54 17.37
C THR A 484 43.96 -7.49 18.47
N SER A 485 44.71 -7.82 19.53
CA SER A 485 45.02 -6.88 20.64
C SER A 485 45.56 -5.53 20.16
N ASN A 486 46.46 -5.54 19.17
CA ASN A 486 47.06 -4.31 18.61
C ASN A 486 46.33 -3.74 17.39
N GLY A 487 45.23 -4.37 16.93
CA GLY A 487 44.44 -3.88 15.79
C GLY A 487 43.59 -2.66 16.14
N SER A 488 42.98 -2.04 15.12
CA SER A 488 42.12 -0.86 15.27
C SER A 488 41.01 -1.08 16.29
N SER A 489 41.03 -0.29 17.36
CA SER A 489 40.13 -0.43 18.52
C SER A 489 38.80 0.29 18.39
N LYS A 490 38.67 1.15 17.38
CA LYS A 490 37.52 2.02 17.15
C LYS A 490 37.08 1.92 15.70
N ILE A 491 35.77 2.00 15.50
CA ILE A 491 35.16 2.02 14.17
C ILE A 491 34.07 3.08 14.07
N GLN A 492 33.84 3.58 12.86
CA GLN A 492 32.77 4.52 12.55
C GLN A 492 32.11 4.15 11.22
N TRP A 493 30.81 3.91 11.25
CA TRP A 493 29.99 3.75 10.04
C TRP A 493 29.71 5.12 9.41
N THR A 494 29.73 5.16 8.09
CA THR A 494 29.40 6.35 7.29
C THR A 494 28.72 5.94 5.99
N TYR A 495 28.06 6.88 5.32
CA TYR A 495 27.62 6.72 3.94
C TYR A 495 27.99 7.93 3.07
N ILE A 496 27.95 7.71 1.77
CA ILE A 496 28.08 8.72 0.72
C ILE A 496 26.97 8.47 -0.30
N LEU A 497 26.10 9.46 -0.49
CA LEU A 497 25.07 9.45 -1.53
C LEU A 497 25.60 10.13 -2.80
N ASN A 498 25.54 9.45 -3.94
CA ASN A 498 25.85 10.01 -5.26
C ASN A 498 27.22 10.71 -5.37
N GLY A 499 28.23 10.23 -4.63
CA GLY A 499 29.57 10.82 -4.60
C GLY A 499 29.66 12.15 -3.83
N GLY A 500 28.64 12.48 -3.02
CA GLY A 500 28.62 13.66 -2.16
C GLY A 500 29.53 13.57 -0.94
N ALA A 501 29.18 14.30 0.12
CA ALA A 501 29.95 14.33 1.36
C ALA A 501 29.84 13.00 2.14
N ILE A 502 30.86 12.71 2.96
CA ILE A 502 30.83 11.60 3.92
C ILE A 502 29.96 12.00 5.10
N THR A 503 28.90 11.24 5.36
CA THR A 503 27.97 11.45 6.48
C THR A 503 28.06 10.30 7.47
N ASN A 504 28.13 10.61 8.77
CA ASN A 504 28.22 9.59 9.82
C ASN A 504 26.89 8.84 10.01
N ILE A 505 27.00 7.54 10.27
CA ILE A 505 25.89 6.68 10.74
C ILE A 505 26.16 6.37 12.20
N GLY A 506 25.31 6.88 13.09
CA GLY A 506 25.45 6.67 14.53
C GLY A 506 26.76 7.21 15.11
N SER A 507 27.08 6.79 16.33
CA SER A 507 28.29 7.17 17.05
C SER A 507 29.46 6.21 16.81
N GLU A 508 30.67 6.63 17.20
CA GLU A 508 31.85 5.76 17.26
C GLU A 508 31.57 4.52 18.12
N ILE A 509 32.08 3.36 17.69
CA ILE A 509 31.93 2.08 18.38
C ILE A 509 33.31 1.57 18.79
N GLY A 510 33.46 1.22 20.07
CA GLY A 510 34.63 0.50 20.57
C GLY A 510 34.55 -1.00 20.25
N VAL A 511 35.67 -1.58 19.82
CA VAL A 511 35.76 -2.98 19.40
C VAL A 511 36.72 -3.75 20.30
N ASN A 512 36.25 -4.81 20.95
CA ASN A 512 37.09 -5.66 21.79
C ASN A 512 37.95 -6.61 20.94
N SER A 513 39.15 -6.95 21.43
CA SER A 513 39.97 -7.97 20.79
C SER A 513 39.39 -9.36 21.02
N THR A 514 39.33 -10.17 19.97
CA THR A 514 38.76 -11.53 19.99
C THR A 514 39.36 -12.37 18.87
N THR A 515 39.39 -13.68 19.06
CA THR A 515 39.90 -14.65 18.08
C THR A 515 38.85 -15.11 17.08
N GLU A 516 37.56 -15.16 17.43
CA GLU A 516 36.50 -15.66 16.52
C GLU A 516 35.63 -14.53 15.94
N GLY A 517 35.62 -13.37 16.61
CA GLY A 517 34.71 -12.28 16.30
C GLY A 517 33.42 -12.36 17.12
N TYR A 518 32.73 -11.23 17.28
CA TYR A 518 31.41 -11.15 17.89
C TYR A 518 30.52 -10.17 17.12
N TYR A 519 29.20 -10.34 17.20
CA TYR A 519 28.27 -9.39 16.61
C TYR A 519 28.25 -8.10 17.43
N LEU A 520 28.42 -6.98 16.74
CA LEU A 520 28.12 -5.67 17.32
C LEU A 520 26.60 -5.57 17.57
N ALA A 521 26.20 -4.66 18.45
CA ALA A 521 24.81 -4.25 18.51
C ALA A 521 24.38 -3.75 17.11
N PRO A 522 23.25 -4.23 16.55
CA PRO A 522 22.82 -3.80 15.23
C PRO A 522 22.60 -2.29 15.17
N VAL A 523 23.00 -1.68 14.05
CA VAL A 523 22.88 -0.24 13.83
C VAL A 523 21.59 0.04 13.08
N ASN A 524 20.63 0.69 13.74
CA ASN A 524 19.38 1.12 13.10
C ASN A 524 19.66 2.35 12.20
N VAL A 525 19.27 2.25 10.93
CA VAL A 525 19.44 3.32 9.93
C VAL A 525 18.11 3.80 9.33
N SER A 526 16.97 3.29 9.83
CA SER A 526 15.62 3.60 9.31
C SER A 526 15.22 5.08 9.46
N ASN A 527 15.90 5.83 10.33
CA ASN A 527 15.67 7.26 10.54
C ASN A 527 16.55 8.17 9.66
N ILE A 528 17.44 7.60 8.85
CA ILE A 528 18.32 8.36 7.95
C ILE A 528 17.62 8.50 6.60
N ILE A 529 17.13 9.70 6.29
CA ILE A 529 16.32 10.00 5.10
C ILE A 529 17.02 9.57 3.80
N ASP A 530 18.31 9.89 3.64
CA ASP A 530 19.12 9.53 2.46
C ASP A 530 19.28 8.03 2.24
N LEU A 531 18.99 7.22 3.26
CA LEU A 531 19.02 5.75 3.18
C LEU A 531 17.63 5.14 3.01
N GLN A 532 16.59 5.96 2.86
CA GLN A 532 15.22 5.54 2.56
C GLN A 532 14.86 5.86 1.10
N ASP A 533 14.03 5.02 0.48
CA ASP A 533 13.53 5.18 -0.89
C ASP A 533 14.62 5.40 -1.97
N ILE A 534 15.81 4.81 -1.77
CA ILE A 534 16.94 4.85 -2.71
C ILE A 534 16.46 4.36 -4.07
N ARG A 535 16.68 5.16 -5.12
CA ARG A 535 16.24 4.92 -6.50
C ARG A 535 17.35 4.36 -7.40
N PRO A 536 17.04 3.79 -8.57
CA PRO A 536 18.03 3.13 -9.44
C PRO A 536 19.13 4.05 -10.00
N ASP A 537 18.86 5.35 -10.09
CA ASP A 537 19.81 6.39 -10.47
C ASP A 537 20.73 6.81 -9.31
N GLU A 538 20.40 6.41 -8.08
CA GLU A 538 21.17 6.70 -6.89
C GLU A 538 22.19 5.60 -6.55
N LEU A 539 23.35 6.01 -6.04
CA LEU A 539 24.38 5.12 -5.54
C LEU A 539 24.72 5.53 -4.11
N VAL A 540 24.49 4.62 -3.18
CA VAL A 540 24.92 4.77 -1.79
C VAL A 540 26.17 3.90 -1.59
N LYS A 541 27.26 4.52 -1.13
CA LYS A 541 28.44 3.81 -0.64
C LYS A 541 28.44 3.84 0.87
N ILE A 542 28.48 2.68 1.51
CA ILE A 542 28.60 2.57 2.97
C ILE A 542 30.04 2.22 3.30
N ARG A 543 30.64 2.96 4.24
CA ARG A 543 32.01 2.74 4.71
C ARG A 543 32.07 2.46 6.19
N LEU A 544 32.93 1.51 6.55
CA LEU A 544 33.37 1.26 7.92
C LEU A 544 34.81 1.75 8.07
N TYR A 545 35.00 2.92 8.65
CA TYR A 545 36.33 3.44 8.99
C TYR A 545 36.85 2.76 10.25
N VAL A 546 38.14 2.46 10.29
CA VAL A 546 38.79 1.74 11.40
C VAL A 546 40.01 2.52 11.88
N TYR A 547 40.20 2.69 13.19
CA TYR A 547 41.32 3.44 13.79
C TYR A 547 41.55 3.06 15.26
N GLY A 548 42.55 3.68 15.89
CA GLY A 548 42.93 3.43 17.28
C GLY A 548 43.74 2.15 17.44
N GLU A 549 44.52 1.75 16.44
CA GLU A 549 45.42 0.60 16.53
C GLU A 549 46.64 0.89 17.43
N GLY A 550 47.18 -0.16 18.04
CA GLY A 550 48.46 -0.11 18.77
C GLY A 550 49.66 -0.33 17.85
N THR A 551 49.50 -1.08 16.76
CA THR A 551 50.53 -1.28 15.73
C THR A 551 49.89 -1.34 14.34
N ARG A 552 50.62 -0.91 13.29
CA ARG A 552 50.14 -1.01 11.90
C ARG A 552 49.93 -2.45 11.42
N THR A 553 50.64 -3.40 12.04
CA THR A 553 50.51 -4.85 11.80
C THR A 553 49.30 -5.47 12.50
N GLY A 554 48.67 -4.75 13.43
CA GLY A 554 47.43 -5.19 14.06
C GLY A 554 46.31 -5.30 13.04
N THR A 555 45.45 -6.31 13.20
CA THR A 555 44.40 -6.63 12.22
C THR A 555 43.01 -6.37 12.77
N ILE A 556 42.12 -6.00 11.85
CA ILE A 556 40.68 -5.94 12.05
C ILE A 556 40.01 -6.59 10.84
N ALA A 557 38.91 -7.30 11.04
CA ALA A 557 38.22 -8.05 10.00
C ALA A 557 36.71 -8.02 10.23
N PHE A 558 35.97 -8.18 9.14
CA PHE A 558 34.69 -8.89 9.27
C PHE A 558 35.00 -10.32 9.72
N GLY A 559 34.33 -10.74 10.78
CA GLY A 559 34.66 -11.91 11.60
C GLY A 559 34.63 -13.23 10.84
N VAL A 560 34.88 -14.32 11.57
CA VAL A 560 34.95 -15.65 10.95
C VAL A 560 33.53 -16.21 10.74
N SER A 561 33.19 -16.55 9.50
CA SER A 561 31.96 -17.29 9.19
C SER A 561 32.03 -18.72 9.73
N SER A 562 30.92 -19.22 10.26
CA SER A 562 30.77 -20.59 10.78
C SER A 562 29.53 -21.27 10.18
N ALA A 563 29.29 -22.54 10.54
CA ALA A 563 28.09 -23.26 10.09
C ALA A 563 26.79 -22.66 10.67
N THR A 564 26.86 -21.96 11.80
CA THR A 564 25.71 -21.30 12.44
C THR A 564 25.65 -19.80 12.14
N ASP A 565 26.79 -19.19 11.82
CA ASP A 565 26.95 -17.77 11.50
C ASP A 565 27.57 -17.60 10.12
N VAL A 566 26.79 -17.89 9.07
CA VAL A 566 27.31 -17.80 7.69
C VAL A 566 27.51 -16.34 7.27
N ASN A 567 26.53 -15.46 7.54
CA ASN A 567 26.54 -14.06 7.12
C ASN A 567 27.22 -13.14 8.16
N VAL A 568 28.43 -12.67 7.89
CA VAL A 568 29.20 -11.84 8.86
C VAL A 568 28.95 -10.35 8.74
N LEU A 569 28.38 -9.92 7.61
CA LEU A 569 27.85 -8.58 7.38
C LEU A 569 26.50 -8.75 6.71
N THR A 570 25.47 -8.16 7.30
CA THR A 570 24.10 -8.22 6.80
C THR A 570 23.51 -6.81 6.79
N ILE A 571 22.94 -6.42 5.66
CA ILE A 571 22.18 -5.19 5.50
C ILE A 571 20.73 -5.58 5.29
N ARG A 572 19.88 -4.94 6.06
CA ARG A 572 18.46 -5.21 6.16
C ARG A 572 17.67 -3.98 5.76
N GLY A 573 16.49 -4.19 5.19
CA GLY A 573 15.66 -3.09 4.69
C GLY A 573 14.40 -3.57 3.98
N ASP A 574 13.76 -2.65 3.29
CA ASP A 574 12.60 -2.87 2.44
C ASP A 574 13.00 -2.82 0.96
N LEU A 575 12.47 -3.75 0.17
CA LEU A 575 12.54 -3.76 -1.29
C LEU A 575 11.16 -3.48 -1.86
N ALA A 576 11.02 -2.53 -2.78
CA ALA A 576 9.75 -2.21 -3.40
C ALA A 576 9.86 -2.22 -4.93
N ASN A 577 8.81 -2.70 -5.60
CA ASN A 577 8.60 -2.42 -7.02
C ASN A 577 8.14 -0.96 -7.18
N ILE A 578 8.75 -0.25 -8.11
CA ILE A 578 8.38 1.12 -8.47
C ILE A 578 8.12 1.19 -9.98
N SER A 579 7.22 2.08 -10.38
CA SER A 579 7.19 2.52 -11.76
C SER A 579 8.35 3.47 -11.96
N ASP A 580 9.29 3.10 -12.82
CA ASP A 580 10.25 4.03 -13.40
C ASP A 580 10.24 3.88 -14.92
N ASP A 581 10.63 4.93 -15.63
CA ASP A 581 10.66 4.93 -17.09
C ASP A 581 11.81 4.09 -17.68
N ASN A 582 12.58 3.43 -16.80
CA ASN A 582 13.78 2.69 -17.14
C ASN A 582 13.56 1.18 -17.20
N LEU A 583 12.59 0.62 -16.47
CA LEU A 583 12.22 -0.79 -16.54
C LEU A 583 11.38 -1.08 -17.79
N LEU A 584 11.88 -1.95 -18.67
CA LEU A 584 11.11 -2.42 -19.83
C LEU A 584 10.32 -3.70 -19.51
N ILE A 585 11.00 -4.73 -19.02
CA ILE A 585 10.40 -6.03 -18.67
C ILE A 585 11.33 -6.83 -17.74
N SER A 586 10.78 -7.56 -16.78
CA SER A 586 11.54 -8.40 -15.84
C SER A 586 10.83 -9.71 -15.47
N TRP A 587 11.60 -10.63 -14.87
CA TRP A 587 11.16 -11.97 -14.49
C TRP A 587 11.66 -12.34 -13.09
N SER A 588 10.74 -12.69 -12.19
CA SER A 588 11.00 -13.20 -10.84
C SER A 588 10.70 -14.70 -10.76
N ALA A 589 11.68 -15.48 -10.33
CA ALA A 589 11.62 -16.93 -10.28
C ALA A 589 11.14 -17.47 -8.91
N ASN A 590 10.72 -16.63 -7.97
CA ASN A 590 10.49 -17.01 -6.55
C ASN A 590 9.49 -18.17 -6.34
N THR A 591 8.56 -18.37 -7.27
CA THR A 591 7.55 -19.45 -7.20
C THR A 591 7.90 -20.68 -8.06
N LEU A 592 9.03 -20.64 -8.79
CA LEU A 592 9.40 -21.70 -9.72
C LEU A 592 10.13 -22.84 -9.03
N SER A 593 9.95 -24.05 -9.57
CA SER A 593 10.68 -25.24 -9.12
C SER A 593 12.00 -25.46 -9.88
N GLY A 594 12.37 -24.58 -10.80
CA GLY A 594 13.49 -24.77 -11.73
C GLY A 594 13.12 -25.59 -12.96
N ALA A 595 12.31 -26.63 -12.75
CA ALA A 595 11.89 -27.57 -13.77
C ALA A 595 10.67 -27.11 -14.58
N THR A 596 10.13 -25.91 -14.29
CA THR A 596 8.99 -25.35 -15.01
C THR A 596 9.27 -25.27 -16.52
N ALA A 597 8.27 -25.62 -17.33
CA ALA A 597 8.40 -25.63 -18.79
C ALA A 597 8.69 -24.24 -19.37
N SER A 598 8.05 -23.22 -18.80
CA SER A 598 8.18 -21.83 -19.20
C SER A 598 8.26 -20.88 -18.01
N PHE A 599 8.70 -19.66 -18.26
CA PHE A 599 8.89 -18.62 -17.26
C PHE A 599 8.37 -17.27 -17.77
N THR A 600 7.15 -16.92 -17.38
CA THR A 600 6.46 -15.68 -17.81
C THR A 600 6.96 -14.45 -17.06
N SER A 601 7.03 -13.31 -17.74
CA SER A 601 7.46 -12.02 -17.19
C SER A 601 6.58 -11.58 -16.02
N THR A 602 7.21 -11.09 -14.95
CA THR A 602 6.55 -10.66 -13.71
C THR A 602 6.16 -9.19 -13.77
N THR A 603 7.08 -8.32 -14.20
CA THR A 603 6.85 -6.86 -14.28
C THR A 603 7.20 -6.37 -15.68
N ARG A 604 6.49 -5.34 -16.18
CA ARG A 604 6.74 -4.73 -17.50
C ARG A 604 6.26 -3.29 -17.57
N SER A 605 6.85 -2.51 -18.46
CA SER A 605 6.33 -1.21 -18.87
C SER A 605 5.03 -1.35 -19.67
N ASN A 606 4.26 -0.27 -19.73
CA ASN A 606 3.06 -0.19 -20.59
C ASN A 606 3.38 -0.19 -22.08
N ALA A 607 4.65 -0.09 -22.48
CA ALA A 607 5.09 -0.11 -23.87
C ALA A 607 5.32 -1.52 -24.42
N ILE A 608 5.33 -2.54 -23.56
CA ILE A 608 5.75 -3.90 -23.91
C ILE A 608 4.69 -4.93 -23.52
N SER A 609 4.41 -5.90 -24.40
CA SER A 609 3.52 -7.02 -24.06
C SER A 609 4.21 -8.00 -23.09
N SER A 610 3.42 -8.83 -22.39
CA SER A 610 3.98 -9.96 -21.63
C SER A 610 4.87 -10.84 -22.50
N SER A 611 5.89 -11.43 -21.89
CA SER A 611 6.85 -12.29 -22.56
C SER A 611 7.12 -13.55 -21.76
N THR A 612 7.46 -14.63 -22.46
CA THR A 612 7.68 -15.95 -21.85
C THR A 612 9.06 -16.45 -22.23
N MET A 613 9.85 -16.80 -21.21
CA MET A 613 11.11 -17.50 -21.38
C MET A 613 10.88 -19.00 -21.60
N ILE A 614 11.54 -19.55 -22.62
CA ILE A 614 11.51 -20.96 -22.99
C ILE A 614 12.91 -21.47 -23.33
N ARG A 615 13.09 -22.80 -23.30
CA ARG A 615 14.37 -23.45 -23.67
C ARG A 615 14.34 -23.87 -25.14
N GLY A 616 15.46 -23.70 -25.83
CA GLY A 616 15.72 -24.34 -27.13
C GLY A 616 15.95 -25.84 -26.95
N GLY A 617 15.83 -26.61 -28.04
CA GLY A 617 15.92 -28.08 -28.01
C GLY A 617 17.27 -28.63 -27.51
N GLY A 618 18.31 -27.80 -27.45
CA GLY A 618 19.62 -28.14 -26.88
C GLY A 618 19.65 -28.23 -25.36
N LEU A 619 18.63 -27.71 -24.69
CA LEU A 619 18.51 -27.65 -23.24
C LEU A 619 17.26 -28.39 -22.76
N GLU A 620 17.39 -29.06 -21.62
CA GLU A 620 16.27 -29.63 -20.87
C GLU A 620 16.18 -29.02 -19.47
N ALA A 621 15.01 -29.15 -18.85
CA ALA A 621 14.74 -28.59 -17.53
C ALA A 621 15.51 -29.35 -16.43
N SER A 622 15.87 -28.64 -15.36
CA SER A 622 16.47 -29.23 -14.17
C SER A 622 15.91 -28.57 -12.90
N SER A 623 15.88 -29.31 -11.79
CA SER A 623 15.29 -28.83 -10.54
C SER A 623 16.16 -27.76 -9.88
N LEU A 624 15.53 -26.65 -9.50
CA LEU A 624 16.12 -25.53 -8.80
C LEU A 624 15.00 -24.68 -8.19
N SER A 625 14.69 -24.88 -6.91
CA SER A 625 13.72 -24.03 -6.22
C SER A 625 14.07 -22.56 -6.39
N LYS A 626 13.09 -21.71 -6.68
CA LYS A 626 13.22 -20.27 -6.91
C LYS A 626 14.08 -19.88 -8.13
N GLY A 627 14.19 -20.75 -9.12
CA GLY A 627 14.96 -20.49 -10.35
C GLY A 627 14.30 -21.02 -11.61
N PHE A 628 14.90 -20.73 -12.76
CA PHE A 628 14.63 -21.33 -14.06
C PHE A 628 15.91 -21.99 -14.56
N SER A 629 16.02 -23.30 -14.38
CA SER A 629 17.30 -24.02 -14.49
C SER A 629 17.32 -24.99 -15.65
N SER A 630 18.42 -25.00 -16.38
CA SER A 630 18.61 -25.77 -17.61
C SER A 630 19.87 -26.60 -17.53
N ARG A 631 19.88 -27.76 -18.18
CA ARG A 631 21.09 -28.56 -18.45
C ARG A 631 21.08 -28.98 -19.91
N THR A 632 22.21 -29.45 -20.43
CA THR A 632 22.29 -29.99 -21.79
C THR A 632 21.31 -31.14 -21.97
N ASN A 633 20.60 -31.17 -23.10
CA ASN A 633 19.69 -32.25 -23.45
C ASN A 633 20.42 -33.61 -23.40
N ALA A 634 19.84 -34.58 -22.69
CA ALA A 634 20.44 -35.90 -22.50
C ALA A 634 20.80 -36.60 -23.82
N SER A 635 20.06 -36.35 -24.90
CA SER A 635 20.29 -36.93 -26.23
C SER A 635 21.43 -36.29 -27.02
N LEU A 636 21.92 -35.11 -26.64
CA LEU A 636 22.94 -34.37 -27.40
C LEU A 636 24.37 -34.55 -26.85
N ASN A 637 24.55 -35.07 -25.63
CA ASN A 637 25.85 -35.19 -24.92
C ASN A 637 26.58 -33.83 -24.75
N PHE A 638 27.02 -33.51 -23.53
CA PHE A 638 27.64 -32.21 -23.22
C PHE A 638 28.92 -31.93 -24.03
N THR A 639 29.58 -32.98 -24.54
CA THR A 639 30.81 -32.88 -25.35
C THR A 639 30.58 -32.23 -26.72
N ILE A 640 29.33 -32.02 -27.14
CA ILE A 640 29.00 -31.36 -28.40
C ILE A 640 28.88 -29.84 -28.23
N VAL A 641 28.45 -29.34 -27.05
CA VAL A 641 28.19 -27.90 -26.80
C VAL A 641 29.39 -27.23 -26.11
N THR A 642 30.49 -27.13 -26.84
CA THR A 642 31.80 -26.71 -26.32
C THR A 642 32.14 -25.25 -26.58
N ASP A 643 31.51 -24.63 -27.59
CA ASP A 643 31.76 -23.25 -28.03
C ASP A 643 30.46 -22.56 -28.51
N LYS A 644 30.58 -21.29 -28.94
CA LYS A 644 29.45 -20.53 -29.48
C LYS A 644 28.82 -21.19 -30.71
N THR A 645 29.64 -21.65 -31.65
CA THR A 645 29.18 -22.23 -32.93
C THR A 645 28.34 -23.48 -32.69
N SER A 646 28.82 -24.37 -31.84
CA SER A 646 28.12 -25.59 -31.45
C SER A 646 26.87 -25.32 -30.62
N ALA A 647 26.86 -24.31 -29.73
CA ALA A 647 25.65 -23.91 -29.02
C ALA A 647 24.54 -23.44 -29.97
N ILE A 648 24.91 -22.69 -31.01
CA ILE A 648 23.97 -22.25 -32.05
C ILE A 648 23.45 -23.45 -32.86
N ALA A 649 24.34 -24.29 -33.36
CA ALA A 649 23.98 -25.46 -34.18
C ALA A 649 23.05 -26.44 -33.43
N ASN A 650 23.20 -26.54 -32.11
CA ASN A 650 22.43 -27.48 -31.29
C ASN A 650 21.28 -26.83 -30.50
N ASN A 651 20.92 -25.58 -30.79
CA ASN A 651 19.84 -24.87 -30.11
C ASN A 651 19.98 -24.83 -28.58
N SER A 652 21.21 -24.70 -28.07
CA SER A 652 21.51 -24.60 -26.63
C SER A 652 21.30 -23.16 -26.13
N TYR A 653 20.03 -22.74 -26.05
CA TYR A 653 19.66 -21.40 -25.63
C TYR A 653 18.42 -21.35 -24.73
N VAL A 654 18.29 -20.23 -24.00
CA VAL A 654 17.00 -19.75 -23.49
C VAL A 654 16.55 -18.57 -24.35
N GLU A 655 15.27 -18.54 -24.72
CA GLU A 655 14.67 -17.55 -25.61
C GLU A 655 13.56 -16.80 -24.90
N PHE A 656 13.41 -15.51 -25.22
CA PHE A 656 12.28 -14.66 -24.84
C PHE A 656 12.10 -13.55 -25.88
N ASP A 657 10.98 -12.81 -25.78
CA ASP A 657 10.68 -11.71 -26.68
C ASP A 657 10.56 -10.37 -25.93
N VAL A 658 10.86 -9.27 -26.60
CA VAL A 658 10.45 -7.91 -26.23
C VAL A 658 9.53 -7.44 -27.35
N ASN A 659 8.24 -7.35 -27.06
CA ASN A 659 7.22 -6.98 -28.04
C ASN A 659 6.79 -5.54 -27.80
N VAL A 660 7.31 -4.63 -28.62
CA VAL A 660 6.96 -3.20 -28.56
C VAL A 660 5.54 -3.02 -29.11
N LEU A 661 4.69 -2.32 -28.35
CA LEU A 661 3.33 -2.01 -28.77
C LEU A 661 3.32 -0.85 -29.79
N ALA A 662 2.34 -0.84 -30.70
CA ALA A 662 2.27 0.04 -31.87
C ALA A 662 2.54 1.54 -31.59
N ASN A 663 2.07 2.01 -30.44
CA ASN A 663 2.05 3.43 -30.07
C ASN A 663 3.19 3.81 -29.13
N TYR A 664 4.31 3.09 -29.18
CA TYR A 664 5.48 3.37 -28.38
C TYR A 664 6.75 3.34 -29.21
N LYS A 665 7.71 4.14 -28.73
CA LYS A 665 9.11 4.17 -29.14
C LYS A 665 9.93 3.63 -27.98
N VAL A 666 10.63 2.53 -28.21
CA VAL A 666 11.42 1.84 -27.18
C VAL A 666 12.89 1.81 -27.57
N SER A 667 13.78 2.05 -26.61
CA SER A 667 15.22 1.82 -26.76
C SER A 667 15.69 0.88 -25.67
N ILE A 668 16.30 -0.25 -26.02
CA ILE A 668 16.83 -1.21 -25.04
C ILE A 668 18.28 -0.83 -24.74
N LYS A 669 18.58 -0.58 -23.46
CA LYS A 669 19.90 -0.07 -23.05
C LYS A 669 20.73 -1.11 -22.32
N THR A 670 20.13 -1.84 -21.39
CA THR A 670 20.89 -2.69 -20.48
C THR A 670 20.12 -3.96 -20.12
N ILE A 671 20.83 -5.07 -20.05
CA ILE A 671 20.31 -6.37 -19.61
C ILE A 671 21.00 -6.75 -18.30
N TYR A 672 20.20 -7.10 -17.30
CA TYR A 672 20.64 -7.56 -15.98
C TYR A 672 20.21 -9.01 -15.78
N ALA A 673 21.10 -9.82 -15.21
CA ALA A 673 20.81 -11.22 -14.93
C ALA A 673 21.45 -11.67 -13.62
N LYS A 674 20.68 -12.37 -12.78
CA LYS A 674 21.20 -13.18 -11.67
C LYS A 674 21.31 -14.62 -12.15
N LEU A 675 22.53 -15.06 -12.38
CA LEU A 675 22.82 -16.37 -12.94
C LEU A 675 23.35 -17.33 -11.86
N ARG A 676 23.03 -18.62 -12.00
CA ARG A 676 23.56 -19.71 -11.19
C ARG A 676 24.02 -20.85 -12.08
N ARG A 677 25.13 -21.49 -11.71
CA ARG A 677 25.60 -22.72 -12.36
C ARG A 677 26.09 -23.73 -11.34
N SER A 678 25.97 -25.02 -11.66
CA SER A 678 26.72 -26.06 -10.94
C SER A 678 28.19 -26.06 -11.37
N SER A 679 29.07 -26.74 -10.63
CA SER A 679 30.50 -26.85 -10.98
C SER A 679 30.75 -27.39 -12.41
N ALA A 680 29.81 -28.16 -12.96
CA ALA A 680 29.84 -28.71 -14.31
C ALA A 680 28.93 -27.98 -15.33
N GLY A 681 28.22 -26.94 -14.93
CA GLY A 681 27.34 -26.15 -15.79
C GLY A 681 28.09 -25.26 -16.79
N ALA A 682 27.34 -24.66 -17.73
CA ALA A 682 27.88 -23.74 -18.73
C ALA A 682 28.78 -22.68 -18.08
N ARG A 683 29.92 -22.43 -18.72
CA ARG A 683 30.93 -21.45 -18.28
C ARG A 683 30.88 -20.18 -19.10
N ASN A 684 30.18 -20.20 -20.22
CA ASN A 684 30.12 -19.08 -21.14
C ASN A 684 28.70 -18.92 -21.69
N TYR A 685 28.35 -17.68 -22.03
CA TYR A 685 27.10 -17.35 -22.69
C TYR A 685 27.23 -16.12 -23.60
N ILE A 686 26.30 -15.97 -24.53
CA ILE A 686 26.18 -14.78 -25.39
C ILE A 686 24.70 -14.47 -25.62
N ILE A 687 24.37 -13.19 -25.75
CA ILE A 687 23.03 -12.75 -26.10
C ILE A 687 23.00 -12.42 -27.58
N GLN A 688 22.07 -13.05 -28.30
CA GLN A 688 21.72 -12.70 -29.68
C GLN A 688 20.30 -12.13 -29.75
N TYR A 689 20.02 -11.30 -30.74
CA TYR A 689 18.71 -10.72 -31.01
C TYR A 689 18.31 -10.91 -32.48
N SER A 690 17.01 -10.95 -32.73
CA SER A 690 16.40 -10.93 -34.06
C SER A 690 15.18 -10.02 -34.03
N ILE A 691 15.00 -9.21 -35.08
CA ILE A 691 13.85 -8.31 -35.22
C ILE A 691 12.91 -8.90 -36.26
N ASN A 692 11.64 -9.06 -35.90
CA ASN A 692 10.57 -9.56 -36.77
C ASN A 692 10.92 -10.85 -37.52
N GLY A 693 11.61 -11.78 -36.85
CA GLY A 693 11.98 -13.07 -37.44
C GLY A 693 13.15 -13.03 -38.42
N GLY A 694 13.93 -11.94 -38.46
CA GLY A 694 15.17 -11.87 -39.23
C GLY A 694 16.30 -12.76 -38.67
N THR A 695 17.50 -12.63 -39.26
CA THR A 695 18.70 -13.35 -38.80
C THR A 695 19.08 -12.91 -37.37
N PHE A 696 19.52 -13.86 -36.56
CA PHE A 696 20.06 -13.55 -35.23
C PHE A 696 21.44 -12.90 -35.32
N LEU A 697 21.61 -11.77 -34.64
CA LEU A 697 22.84 -11.00 -34.53
C LEU A 697 23.28 -10.93 -33.07
N ASP A 698 24.58 -10.79 -32.82
CA ASP A 698 25.10 -10.63 -31.46
C ASP A 698 24.65 -9.28 -30.87
N ALA A 699 24.04 -9.33 -29.69
CA ALA A 699 23.74 -8.15 -28.87
C ALA A 699 24.87 -7.85 -27.87
N SER A 700 25.69 -8.85 -27.54
CA SER A 700 26.79 -8.76 -26.57
C SER A 700 28.04 -9.47 -27.08
N PRO A 701 29.23 -9.20 -26.53
CA PRO A 701 30.35 -10.14 -26.63
C PRO A 701 30.02 -11.45 -25.89
N ALA A 702 30.84 -12.48 -26.11
CA ALA A 702 30.80 -13.68 -25.29
C ALA A 702 31.25 -13.36 -23.85
N LEU A 703 30.47 -13.79 -22.87
CA LEU A 703 30.67 -13.52 -21.45
C LEU A 703 31.02 -14.83 -20.75
N SER A 704 31.94 -14.77 -19.78
CA SER A 704 32.32 -15.92 -18.96
C SER A 704 31.71 -15.84 -17.57
N PHE A 705 31.27 -17.00 -17.07
CA PHE A 705 30.67 -17.17 -15.75
C PHE A 705 31.47 -18.24 -14.99
N SER A 706 32.44 -17.80 -14.21
CA SER A 706 33.45 -18.66 -13.59
C SER A 706 33.05 -19.20 -12.21
N ASN A 707 32.14 -18.52 -11.50
CA ASN A 707 31.74 -18.92 -10.15
C ASN A 707 30.69 -20.05 -10.17
N SER A 708 30.51 -20.72 -9.03
CA SER A 708 29.51 -21.78 -8.85
C SER A 708 28.76 -21.62 -7.54
N PHE A 709 28.53 -20.37 -7.12
CA PHE A 709 27.87 -20.08 -5.86
C PHE A 709 26.42 -20.56 -5.89
N ALA A 710 26.00 -21.22 -4.81
CA ALA A 710 24.71 -21.88 -4.77
C ALA A 710 23.51 -20.90 -4.70
N GLY A 711 23.66 -19.68 -4.23
CA GLY A 711 22.58 -18.68 -4.28
C GLY A 711 22.36 -18.05 -5.67
N GLY A 712 23.29 -18.27 -6.61
CA GLY A 712 23.39 -17.46 -7.82
C GLY A 712 24.02 -16.09 -7.54
N ILE A 713 24.57 -15.46 -8.58
CA ILE A 713 25.30 -14.20 -8.47
C ILE A 713 24.80 -13.24 -9.56
N PRO A 714 24.42 -12.00 -9.20
CA PRO A 714 24.20 -10.92 -10.16
C PRO A 714 25.41 -10.74 -11.05
N GLN A 715 25.20 -10.78 -12.35
CA GLN A 715 26.25 -10.52 -13.33
C GLN A 715 26.44 -9.02 -13.52
N ASP A 716 27.61 -8.64 -14.04
CA ASP A 716 27.83 -7.26 -14.48
C ASP A 716 26.77 -6.88 -15.54
N PRO A 717 26.25 -5.63 -15.52
CA PRO A 717 25.26 -5.18 -16.48
C PRO A 717 25.76 -5.30 -17.92
N ILE A 718 24.94 -5.86 -18.80
CA ILE A 718 25.26 -6.00 -20.22
C ILE A 718 24.72 -4.77 -20.94
N ASP A 719 25.61 -3.85 -21.30
CA ASP A 719 25.27 -2.66 -22.08
C ASP A 719 25.06 -3.00 -23.56
N VAL A 720 23.86 -2.72 -24.07
CA VAL A 720 23.46 -2.90 -25.47
C VAL A 720 23.06 -1.58 -26.13
N SER A 721 23.30 -0.44 -25.47
CA SER A 721 22.98 0.90 -25.99
C SER A 721 23.71 1.22 -27.29
N GLY A 722 24.88 0.62 -27.53
CA GLY A 722 25.63 0.73 -28.78
C GLY A 722 25.07 -0.09 -29.95
N VAL A 723 24.09 -0.98 -29.72
CA VAL A 723 23.47 -1.78 -30.79
C VAL A 723 22.38 -0.96 -31.45
N THR A 724 22.68 -0.32 -32.58
CA THR A 724 21.78 0.62 -33.28
C THR A 724 20.38 0.06 -33.54
N ALA A 725 20.28 -1.23 -33.89
CA ALA A 725 19.00 -1.87 -34.18
C ALA A 725 18.09 -2.04 -32.95
N LEU A 726 18.65 -1.93 -31.74
CA LEU A 726 17.91 -2.01 -30.48
C LEU A 726 17.51 -0.64 -29.92
N GLN A 727 17.81 0.45 -30.65
CA GLN A 727 17.49 1.82 -30.26
C GLN A 727 16.35 2.38 -31.12
N ASN A 728 15.52 3.23 -30.53
CA ASN A 728 14.43 3.95 -31.23
C ASN A 728 13.50 3.02 -32.03
N ILE A 729 13.17 1.87 -31.46
CA ILE A 729 12.29 0.88 -32.07
C ILE A 729 10.85 1.37 -32.00
N GLU A 730 10.21 1.50 -33.15
CA GLU A 730 8.86 2.06 -33.30
C GLU A 730 7.96 1.15 -34.15
N GLY A 731 6.65 1.26 -33.91
CA GLY A 731 5.63 0.39 -34.50
C GLY A 731 5.67 -1.00 -33.88
N SER A 732 4.60 -1.79 -34.03
CA SER A 732 4.51 -3.13 -33.44
C SER A 732 5.67 -4.02 -33.90
N LYS A 733 6.74 -4.11 -33.09
CA LYS A 733 7.96 -4.87 -33.39
C LYS A 733 8.13 -5.97 -32.37
N ASN A 734 8.43 -7.17 -32.88
CA ASN A 734 8.88 -8.28 -32.07
C ASN A 734 10.40 -8.31 -32.11
N ILE A 735 11.05 -8.22 -30.95
CA ILE A 735 12.49 -8.43 -30.79
C ILE A 735 12.67 -9.72 -30.01
N LYS A 736 13.13 -10.76 -30.69
CA LYS A 736 13.40 -12.06 -30.09
C LYS A 736 14.84 -12.12 -29.63
N PHE A 737 15.06 -12.49 -28.38
CA PHE A 737 16.38 -12.67 -27.80
C PHE A 737 16.66 -14.15 -27.54
N ARG A 738 17.92 -14.55 -27.73
CA ARG A 738 18.44 -15.87 -27.36
C ARG A 738 19.69 -15.73 -26.54
N ILE A 739 19.72 -16.38 -25.39
CA ILE A 739 20.88 -16.52 -24.53
C ILE A 739 21.44 -17.90 -24.77
N TYR A 740 22.46 -17.99 -25.64
CA TYR A 740 23.16 -19.24 -25.90
C TYR A 740 24.18 -19.50 -24.81
N SER A 741 24.28 -20.75 -24.33
CA SER A 741 25.21 -21.14 -23.26
C SER A 741 26.01 -22.40 -23.62
N TRP A 742 27.29 -22.44 -23.22
CA TRP A 742 28.21 -23.54 -23.55
C TRP A 742 29.32 -23.74 -22.51
N GLY A 743 30.16 -24.76 -22.73
CA GLY A 743 31.28 -25.09 -21.85
C GLY A 743 30.87 -25.91 -20.63
N TYR A 744 29.85 -26.76 -20.80
CA TYR A 744 29.46 -27.76 -19.81
C TYR A 744 30.54 -28.85 -19.71
N THR A 745 30.70 -29.45 -18.53
CA THR A 745 31.68 -30.53 -18.31
C THR A 745 31.05 -31.86 -17.89
N SER A 746 29.72 -31.91 -17.77
CA SER A 746 28.95 -33.14 -17.58
C SER A 746 27.48 -32.94 -17.97
N THR A 747 26.74 -34.03 -18.19
CA THR A 747 25.30 -34.00 -18.54
C THR A 747 24.41 -33.47 -17.40
N VAL A 748 24.87 -33.54 -16.15
CA VAL A 748 24.18 -32.97 -14.98
C VAL A 748 24.56 -31.50 -14.70
N GLY A 749 25.44 -30.92 -15.53
CA GLY A 749 25.83 -29.52 -15.43
C GLY A 749 24.67 -28.57 -15.67
N SER A 750 24.32 -27.74 -14.68
CA SER A 750 23.19 -26.81 -14.77
C SER A 750 23.60 -25.36 -14.96
N PHE A 751 22.82 -24.61 -15.72
CA PHE A 751 22.89 -23.17 -15.93
C PHE A 751 21.47 -22.59 -15.76
N ALA A 752 21.32 -21.58 -14.92
CA ALA A 752 20.02 -21.12 -14.47
C ALA A 752 19.96 -19.60 -14.30
N PHE A 753 18.75 -19.06 -14.48
CA PHE A 753 18.35 -17.76 -13.96
C PHE A 753 17.80 -18.00 -12.55
N GLY A 754 18.44 -17.50 -11.50
CA GLY A 754 18.07 -17.85 -10.11
C GLY A 754 19.22 -17.69 -9.11
N LEU A 755 18.97 -17.66 -7.80
CA LEU A 755 17.68 -17.80 -7.10
C LEU A 755 17.02 -16.44 -6.84
N SER A 756 15.71 -16.30 -7.08
CA SER A 756 14.98 -15.15 -6.53
C SER A 756 14.92 -15.31 -5.02
N GLU A 757 15.35 -14.31 -4.26
CA GLU A 757 15.29 -14.40 -2.80
C GLU A 757 13.87 -14.10 -2.28
N THR A 758 13.19 -13.17 -2.95
CA THR A 758 11.84 -12.65 -2.65
C THR A 758 10.98 -12.63 -3.91
N SER A 759 9.66 -12.41 -3.80
CA SER A 759 8.81 -12.31 -5.01
C SER A 759 9.08 -11.05 -5.83
N SER A 760 9.59 -9.99 -5.20
CA SER A 760 10.03 -8.77 -5.86
C SER A 760 11.48 -8.83 -6.35
N ASP A 761 12.20 -9.94 -6.13
CA ASP A 761 13.55 -10.11 -6.66
C ASP A 761 13.51 -10.70 -8.08
N ASP A 762 13.88 -9.88 -9.07
CA ASP A 762 13.94 -10.29 -10.47
C ASP A 762 15.30 -10.93 -10.78
N VAL A 763 15.27 -12.14 -11.34
CA VAL A 763 16.48 -12.85 -11.77
C VAL A 763 16.93 -12.44 -13.18
N PHE A 764 16.07 -11.73 -13.91
CA PHE A 764 16.37 -11.20 -15.22
C PHE A 764 15.56 -9.94 -15.49
N THR A 765 16.23 -8.86 -15.91
CA THR A 765 15.61 -7.55 -16.14
C THR A 765 16.19 -6.92 -17.39
N ILE A 766 15.32 -6.33 -18.21
CA ILE A 766 15.68 -5.52 -19.37
C ILE A 766 15.29 -4.08 -19.07
N ALA A 767 16.25 -3.19 -19.24
CA ALA A 767 16.08 -1.77 -19.02
C ALA A 767 16.33 -0.97 -20.30
N GLY A 768 15.73 0.21 -20.37
CA GLY A 768 15.69 1.01 -21.57
C GLY A 768 14.95 2.31 -21.39
N THR A 769 14.42 2.87 -22.48
CA THR A 769 13.46 3.96 -22.44
C THR A 769 12.22 3.57 -23.21
N ALA A 770 11.06 4.01 -22.75
CA ALA A 770 9.79 3.84 -23.44
C ALA A 770 9.06 5.18 -23.49
N VAL A 771 8.78 5.67 -24.69
CA VAL A 771 8.05 6.93 -24.89
C VAL A 771 6.82 6.64 -25.72
N SER A 772 5.66 7.13 -25.28
CA SER A 772 4.43 7.05 -26.08
C SER A 772 4.60 7.84 -27.38
N THR A 773 4.30 7.21 -28.51
CA THR A 773 4.28 7.86 -29.84
C THR A 773 2.87 8.27 -30.27
N SER A 774 1.84 7.93 -29.49
CA SER A 774 0.51 8.49 -29.76
C SER A 774 0.48 9.95 -29.32
N LEU A 775 0.11 10.83 -30.24
CA LEU A 775 -0.30 12.19 -29.89
C LEU A 775 -1.44 12.11 -28.86
N PRO A 776 -1.45 13.00 -27.84
CA PRO A 776 -2.54 13.07 -26.87
C PRO A 776 -3.88 13.20 -27.58
N VAL A 777 -4.97 12.78 -26.93
CA VAL A 777 -6.34 12.90 -27.45
C VAL A 777 -6.54 14.23 -28.16
N VAL A 778 -6.84 14.15 -29.44
CA VAL A 778 -6.99 15.34 -30.27
C VAL A 778 -8.42 15.84 -30.09
N LEU A 779 -8.58 16.78 -29.15
CA LEU A 779 -9.81 17.55 -29.02
C LEU A 779 -10.04 18.28 -30.34
N ASN A 780 -11.01 17.80 -31.11
CA ASN A 780 -11.31 18.31 -32.44
C ASN A 780 -12.01 19.67 -32.35
N LYS A 781 -12.92 19.83 -31.39
CA LYS A 781 -13.70 21.06 -31.21
C LYS A 781 -14.21 21.17 -29.78
N PHE A 782 -14.19 22.38 -29.21
CA PHE A 782 -14.93 22.73 -27.98
C PHE A 782 -15.61 24.08 -28.17
N GLU A 783 -16.91 24.18 -27.85
CA GLU A 783 -17.72 25.38 -27.99
C GLU A 783 -18.56 25.62 -26.73
N ALA A 784 -18.73 26.90 -26.39
CA ALA A 784 -19.67 27.36 -25.39
C ALA A 784 -20.64 28.36 -26.03
N VAL A 785 -21.93 28.05 -26.01
CA VAL A 785 -22.98 28.78 -26.72
C VAL A 785 -23.97 29.37 -25.71
N LYS A 786 -24.09 30.70 -25.70
CA LYS A 786 -25.08 31.40 -24.88
C LYS A 786 -26.50 31.03 -25.30
N GLN A 787 -27.33 30.67 -24.34
CA GLN A 787 -28.78 30.49 -24.50
C GLN A 787 -29.56 31.39 -23.54
N VAL A 788 -30.90 31.42 -23.68
CA VAL A 788 -31.78 32.38 -22.98
C VAL A 788 -31.69 32.29 -21.46
N THR A 789 -31.43 31.10 -20.90
CA THR A 789 -31.30 30.87 -19.44
C THR A 789 -30.09 30.02 -19.05
N GLN A 790 -29.28 29.57 -20.02
CA GLN A 790 -28.19 28.61 -19.79
C GLN A 790 -27.04 28.82 -20.78
N VAL A 791 -25.91 28.13 -20.57
CA VAL A 791 -24.82 28.03 -21.54
C VAL A 791 -24.66 26.58 -21.99
N GLY A 792 -24.83 26.33 -23.28
CA GLY A 792 -24.63 25.01 -23.88
C GLY A 792 -23.17 24.79 -24.26
N LEU A 793 -22.54 23.79 -23.66
CA LEU A 793 -21.18 23.35 -23.93
C LEU A 793 -21.23 22.12 -24.84
N ASN A 794 -20.51 22.15 -25.96
CA ASN A 794 -20.43 21.03 -26.90
C ASN A 794 -18.99 20.78 -27.28
N TRP A 795 -18.56 19.53 -27.31
CA TRP A 795 -17.23 19.17 -27.80
C TRP A 795 -17.21 17.85 -28.54
N SER A 796 -16.14 17.68 -29.32
CA SER A 796 -15.86 16.44 -30.02
C SER A 796 -14.38 16.11 -29.98
N THR A 797 -14.08 14.83 -29.94
CA THR A 797 -12.73 14.26 -30.08
C THR A 797 -12.66 13.55 -31.42
N SER A 798 -11.55 13.68 -32.15
CA SER A 798 -11.37 12.90 -33.39
C SER A 798 -10.98 11.44 -33.09
N SER A 799 -10.35 11.22 -31.95
CA SER A 799 -10.08 9.91 -31.33
C SER A 799 -9.87 10.11 -29.83
N GLU A 800 -10.14 9.08 -29.05
CA GLU A 800 -9.88 8.99 -27.62
C GLU A 800 -8.96 7.81 -27.36
N LYS A 801 -7.99 7.95 -26.46
CA LYS A 801 -7.14 6.83 -26.05
C LYS A 801 -6.93 6.89 -24.56
N ASN A 802 -7.29 5.81 -23.88
CA ASN A 802 -7.31 5.71 -22.42
C ASN A 802 -8.06 6.84 -21.72
N ASN A 803 -8.97 7.54 -22.40
CA ASN A 803 -9.70 8.65 -21.82
C ASN A 803 -10.68 8.12 -20.77
N SER A 804 -10.43 8.43 -19.50
CA SER A 804 -11.34 8.08 -18.42
C SER A 804 -12.58 8.97 -18.49
N HIS A 805 -12.38 10.29 -18.45
CA HIS A 805 -13.48 11.25 -18.42
C HIS A 805 -13.02 12.68 -18.71
N PHE A 806 -13.99 13.54 -19.00
CA PHE A 806 -13.84 14.99 -19.06
C PHE A 806 -14.43 15.62 -17.80
N GLU A 807 -13.63 16.44 -17.12
CA GLU A 807 -14.07 17.43 -16.14
C GLU A 807 -14.44 18.73 -16.85
N ILE A 808 -15.64 19.24 -16.63
CA ILE A 808 -16.13 20.50 -17.18
C ILE A 808 -15.95 21.58 -16.12
N LEU A 809 -15.13 22.58 -16.41
CA LEU A 809 -14.77 23.63 -15.47
C LEU A 809 -15.39 24.96 -15.88
N ARG A 810 -15.84 25.75 -14.88
CA ARG A 810 -16.26 27.14 -15.03
C ARG A 810 -15.44 28.07 -14.16
N SER A 811 -15.13 29.26 -14.64
CA SER A 811 -14.51 30.32 -13.86
C SER A 811 -15.16 31.67 -14.18
N SER A 812 -15.18 32.61 -13.24
CA SER A 812 -15.56 34.01 -13.49
C SER A 812 -14.36 34.94 -13.71
N ASP A 813 -13.13 34.46 -13.48
CA ASP A 813 -11.88 35.22 -13.60
C ASP A 813 -10.80 34.53 -14.45
N ALA A 814 -11.11 33.36 -15.03
CA ALA A 814 -10.21 32.47 -15.77
C ALA A 814 -9.01 31.93 -14.95
N LYS A 815 -9.03 32.07 -13.62
CA LYS A 815 -7.97 31.63 -12.70
C LYS A 815 -8.48 30.61 -11.70
N ASN A 816 -9.63 30.88 -11.09
CA ASN A 816 -10.27 30.02 -10.11
C ASN A 816 -11.37 29.21 -10.79
N TRP A 817 -11.19 27.89 -10.87
CA TRP A 817 -12.07 27.00 -11.61
C TRP A 817 -12.96 26.17 -10.68
N THR A 818 -14.26 26.15 -11.00
CA THR A 818 -15.29 25.34 -10.35
C THR A 818 -15.66 24.17 -11.26
N LEU A 819 -15.61 22.94 -10.75
CA LEU A 819 -16.09 21.77 -11.48
C LEU A 819 -17.62 21.81 -11.56
N LEU A 820 -18.15 21.82 -12.78
CA LEU A 820 -19.60 21.76 -13.04
C LEU A 820 -20.09 20.31 -13.11
N SER A 821 -19.35 19.45 -13.81
CA SER A 821 -19.72 18.04 -14.02
C SER A 821 -18.55 17.23 -14.55
N THR A 822 -18.65 15.91 -14.40
CA THR A 822 -17.76 14.93 -15.01
C THR A 822 -18.55 14.09 -16.02
N ILE A 823 -18.05 13.99 -17.25
CA ILE A 823 -18.66 13.20 -18.33
C ILE A 823 -17.70 12.10 -18.74
N GLN A 824 -18.16 10.84 -18.68
CA GLN A 824 -17.32 9.69 -19.01
C GLN A 824 -16.85 9.73 -20.47
N GLY A 825 -15.56 9.43 -20.67
CA GLY A 825 -14.97 9.24 -21.99
C GLY A 825 -15.42 7.90 -22.60
N GLN A 826 -15.07 7.68 -23.87
CA GLN A 826 -15.25 6.37 -24.52
C GLN A 826 -14.05 5.43 -24.28
N GLY A 827 -13.11 5.77 -23.39
CA GLY A 827 -11.91 4.98 -23.15
C GLY A 827 -10.93 5.09 -24.31
N THR A 828 -10.80 4.01 -25.08
CA THR A 828 -9.97 3.99 -26.30
C THR A 828 -10.87 3.77 -27.49
N LYS A 829 -11.00 4.79 -28.33
CA LYS A 829 -11.87 4.82 -29.51
C LYS A 829 -11.22 5.67 -30.60
N ASP A 830 -10.90 5.06 -31.73
CA ASP A 830 -10.29 5.72 -32.88
C ASP A 830 -11.32 6.36 -33.85
N GLU A 831 -12.49 6.72 -33.32
CA GLU A 831 -13.59 7.35 -34.08
C GLU A 831 -14.05 8.63 -33.39
N LEU A 832 -14.73 9.48 -34.16
CA LEU A 832 -15.32 10.72 -33.63
C LEU A 832 -16.31 10.41 -32.49
N SER A 833 -16.09 11.05 -31.34
CA SER A 833 -17.07 11.11 -30.26
C SER A 833 -17.57 12.54 -30.09
N THR A 834 -18.85 12.68 -29.75
CA THR A 834 -19.49 13.98 -29.51
C THR A 834 -20.14 14.01 -28.14
N TYR A 835 -20.00 15.13 -27.46
CA TYR A 835 -20.46 15.33 -26.09
C TYR A 835 -21.15 16.68 -25.94
N SER A 836 -22.04 16.77 -24.96
CA SER A 836 -22.70 18.03 -24.62
C SER A 836 -22.99 18.12 -23.12
N TYR A 837 -23.04 19.35 -22.62
CA TYR A 837 -23.43 19.69 -21.25
C TYR A 837 -24.09 21.07 -21.21
N ALA A 838 -25.04 21.30 -20.30
CA ALA A 838 -25.69 22.59 -20.14
C ALA A 838 -25.44 23.16 -18.74
N ASP A 839 -24.78 24.32 -18.66
CA ASP A 839 -24.71 25.12 -17.44
C ASP A 839 -26.01 25.93 -17.30
N VAL A 840 -26.92 25.45 -16.46
CA VAL A 840 -28.23 26.06 -16.20
C VAL A 840 -28.20 27.23 -15.22
N ASN A 841 -27.04 27.52 -14.62
CA ASN A 841 -26.86 28.60 -13.66
C ASN A 841 -25.59 29.42 -13.97
N PRO A 842 -25.45 30.00 -15.18
CA PRO A 842 -24.28 30.82 -15.49
C PRO A 842 -24.25 32.06 -14.59
N GLU A 843 -23.05 32.47 -14.18
CA GLU A 843 -22.86 33.68 -13.40
C GLU A 843 -23.13 34.92 -14.23
N ILE A 844 -23.54 36.01 -13.58
CA ILE A 844 -23.73 37.29 -14.27
C ILE A 844 -22.36 37.85 -14.66
N GLY A 845 -22.19 38.23 -15.92
CA GLY A 845 -20.90 38.70 -16.46
C GLY A 845 -20.16 37.61 -17.26
N ASN A 846 -18.83 37.61 -17.24
CA ASN A 846 -18.04 36.64 -18.01
C ASN A 846 -18.05 35.28 -17.32
N ASN A 847 -18.41 34.24 -18.08
CA ASN A 847 -18.23 32.84 -17.68
C ASN A 847 -17.19 32.22 -18.61
N TYR A 848 -16.08 31.78 -18.05
CA TYR A 848 -15.01 31.06 -18.73
C TYR A 848 -15.23 29.56 -18.54
N TYR A 849 -15.18 28.79 -19.61
CA TYR A 849 -15.34 27.34 -19.60
C TYR A 849 -14.10 26.67 -20.16
N GLN A 850 -13.70 25.56 -19.56
CA GLN A 850 -12.56 24.74 -20.00
C GLN A 850 -12.89 23.26 -19.76
N LEU A 851 -12.47 22.41 -20.68
CA LEU A 851 -12.48 20.97 -20.48
C LEU A 851 -11.13 20.54 -19.95
N LYS A 852 -11.16 19.69 -18.94
CA LYS A 852 -10.01 18.97 -18.43
C LYS A 852 -10.22 17.48 -18.67
N GLN A 853 -9.52 16.95 -19.63
CA GLN A 853 -9.52 15.53 -19.93
C GLN A 853 -8.60 14.80 -18.95
N ILE A 854 -9.03 13.66 -18.45
CA ILE A 854 -8.26 12.77 -17.58
C ILE A 854 -8.24 11.37 -18.18
N ASP A 855 -7.05 10.83 -18.38
CA ASP A 855 -6.84 9.46 -18.85
C ASP A 855 -6.85 8.46 -17.67
N PHE A 856 -7.01 7.16 -17.94
CA PHE A 856 -7.03 6.10 -16.91
C PHE A 856 -5.70 5.97 -16.15
N ASN A 857 -4.60 6.45 -16.73
CA ASN A 857 -3.29 6.54 -16.06
C ASN A 857 -3.09 7.85 -15.28
N GLY A 858 -4.06 8.77 -15.32
CA GLY A 858 -4.02 10.05 -14.63
C GLY A 858 -3.41 11.20 -15.43
N ASP A 859 -3.05 10.99 -16.70
CA ASP A 859 -2.58 12.07 -17.57
C ASP A 859 -3.70 13.08 -17.81
N ILE A 860 -3.31 14.37 -17.90
CA ILE A 860 -4.26 15.49 -17.98
C ILE A 860 -3.98 16.31 -19.23
N ALA A 861 -5.03 16.60 -19.99
CA ALA A 861 -5.01 17.57 -21.08
C ALA A 861 -6.11 18.63 -20.89
N LEU A 862 -5.76 19.91 -21.08
CA LEU A 862 -6.71 21.03 -20.98
C LEU A 862 -7.09 21.53 -22.38
N SER A 863 -8.36 21.88 -22.57
CA SER A 863 -8.81 22.58 -23.77
C SER A 863 -8.42 24.06 -23.77
N GLU A 864 -8.64 24.71 -24.91
CA GLU A 864 -8.77 26.17 -24.94
C GLU A 864 -9.91 26.65 -24.01
N ILE A 865 -9.81 27.87 -23.52
CA ILE A 865 -10.83 28.51 -22.69
C ILE A 865 -11.86 29.18 -23.59
N LYS A 866 -13.14 28.87 -23.40
CA LYS A 866 -14.26 29.56 -24.06
C LYS A 866 -14.93 30.52 -23.11
N VAL A 867 -15.18 31.76 -23.54
CA VAL A 867 -15.84 32.77 -22.73
C VAL A 867 -17.24 33.04 -23.25
N VAL A 868 -18.22 33.09 -22.34
CA VAL A 868 -19.59 33.50 -22.62
C VAL A 868 -19.97 34.61 -21.64
N ASN A 869 -20.33 35.77 -22.17
CA ASN A 869 -20.81 36.88 -21.35
C ASN A 869 -22.34 36.81 -21.14
N TYR A 870 -22.72 36.65 -19.89
CA TYR A 870 -24.09 36.68 -19.40
C TYR A 870 -24.40 38.05 -18.74
N GLY A 871 -24.28 39.13 -19.52
CA GLY A 871 -24.56 40.49 -19.07
C GLY A 871 -26.05 40.82 -18.92
N LEU A 872 -26.38 41.73 -17.99
CA LEU A 872 -27.67 42.41 -17.88
C LEU A 872 -27.64 43.69 -18.74
N LEU A 873 -28.74 44.00 -19.45
CA LEU A 873 -28.91 45.29 -20.12
C LEU A 873 -28.98 46.41 -19.06
N THR A 874 -28.30 47.53 -19.31
CA THR A 874 -28.17 48.66 -18.37
C THR A 874 -29.51 49.37 -18.14
N ASN A 875 -29.82 49.75 -16.89
CA ASN A 875 -31.04 50.47 -16.48
C ASN A 875 -32.37 49.75 -16.80
N GLU A 876 -32.40 48.43 -16.62
CA GLU A 876 -33.61 47.63 -16.80
C GLU A 876 -34.40 47.47 -15.48
N LEU A 877 -35.72 47.61 -15.56
CA LEU A 877 -36.69 47.31 -14.50
C LEU A 877 -37.60 46.16 -14.98
N LYS A 878 -37.60 45.03 -14.26
CA LYS A 878 -38.55 43.92 -14.46
C LYS A 878 -39.39 43.70 -13.22
N ALA A 879 -40.61 43.24 -13.40
CA ALA A 879 -41.52 42.91 -12.31
C ALA A 879 -42.22 41.57 -12.59
N TYR A 880 -42.34 40.75 -11.56
CA TYR A 880 -43.11 39.51 -11.57
C TYR A 880 -44.01 39.48 -10.34
N ALA A 881 -45.26 39.04 -10.51
CA ALA A 881 -46.21 38.98 -9.41
C ALA A 881 -46.55 37.52 -9.06
N ASP A 882 -46.52 37.20 -7.77
CA ASP A 882 -47.10 35.98 -7.22
C ASP A 882 -48.39 36.33 -6.46
N ASP A 883 -49.04 35.36 -5.81
CA ASP A 883 -50.32 35.57 -5.10
C ASP A 883 -50.20 36.43 -3.83
N ALA A 884 -49.00 36.64 -3.32
CA ALA A 884 -48.73 37.36 -2.07
C ALA A 884 -48.03 38.71 -2.26
N GLN A 885 -47.25 38.88 -3.34
CA GLN A 885 -46.34 40.01 -3.52
C GLN A 885 -45.98 40.25 -5.00
N VAL A 886 -45.33 41.39 -5.26
CA VAL A 886 -44.66 41.71 -6.52
C VAL A 886 -43.15 41.77 -6.29
N ILE A 887 -42.36 41.05 -7.08
CA ILE A 887 -40.90 41.06 -7.05
C ILE A 887 -40.38 41.93 -8.19
N ALA A 888 -39.65 42.99 -7.83
CA ALA A 888 -38.97 43.89 -8.75
C ALA A 888 -37.48 43.54 -8.87
N PHE A 889 -36.98 43.50 -10.10
CA PHE A 889 -35.55 43.37 -10.42
C PHE A 889 -35.08 44.65 -11.09
N ILE A 890 -34.06 45.29 -10.51
CA ILE A 890 -33.58 46.62 -10.89
C ILE A 890 -32.07 46.58 -11.08
N SER A 891 -31.59 46.86 -12.29
CA SER A 891 -30.15 47.01 -12.55
C SER A 891 -29.72 48.46 -12.37
N GLN A 892 -28.65 48.73 -11.60
CA GLN A 892 -28.11 50.06 -11.36
C GLN A 892 -26.61 50.14 -11.64
N GLN A 893 -26.17 51.26 -12.23
CA GLN A 893 -24.74 51.55 -12.48
C GLN A 893 -24.08 52.36 -11.36
N GLN A 894 -24.84 52.78 -10.36
CA GLN A 894 -24.34 53.49 -9.18
C GLN A 894 -25.31 53.26 -8.02
N VAL A 895 -24.86 53.54 -6.80
CA VAL A 895 -25.75 53.53 -5.63
C VAL A 895 -26.74 54.70 -5.75
N ASP A 896 -28.01 54.45 -5.53
CA ASP A 896 -29.09 55.43 -5.70
C ASP A 896 -30.25 55.18 -4.71
N GLU A 897 -31.20 56.11 -4.62
CA GLU A 897 -32.46 55.90 -3.91
C GLU A 897 -33.67 56.41 -4.69
N GLY A 898 -34.83 55.80 -4.46
CA GLY A 898 -36.05 56.15 -5.18
C GLY A 898 -37.29 55.52 -4.59
N TYR A 899 -38.39 55.58 -5.35
CA TYR A 899 -39.67 55.00 -4.98
C TYR A 899 -40.14 54.01 -6.03
N LEU A 900 -40.44 52.78 -5.62
CA LEU A 900 -41.17 51.82 -6.43
C LEU A 900 -42.67 52.04 -6.26
N ASN A 901 -43.33 52.40 -7.35
CA ASN A 901 -44.76 52.69 -7.41
C ASN A 901 -45.48 51.66 -8.27
N ILE A 902 -46.57 51.10 -7.78
CA ILE A 902 -47.46 50.23 -8.58
C ILE A 902 -48.72 51.01 -8.92
N PHE A 903 -49.15 50.94 -10.18
CA PHE A 903 -50.38 51.54 -10.69
C PHE A 903 -51.27 50.48 -11.36
N ASP A 904 -52.58 50.65 -11.26
CA ASP A 904 -53.51 49.98 -12.18
C ASP A 904 -53.54 50.68 -13.56
N ILE A 905 -54.20 50.06 -14.54
CA ILE A 905 -54.29 50.61 -15.91
C ILE A 905 -55.01 51.96 -16.01
N SER A 906 -55.81 52.35 -15.00
CA SER A 906 -56.46 53.67 -14.96
C SER A 906 -55.51 54.77 -14.47
N GLY A 907 -54.28 54.41 -14.06
CA GLY A 907 -53.30 55.31 -13.50
C GLY A 907 -53.44 55.55 -12.00
N ARG A 908 -54.36 54.85 -11.32
CA ARG A 908 -54.50 54.93 -9.87
C ARG A 908 -53.33 54.19 -9.20
N LYS A 909 -52.65 54.88 -8.29
CA LYS A 909 -51.52 54.33 -7.53
C LYS A 909 -52.01 53.38 -6.44
N LEU A 910 -51.48 52.16 -6.43
CA LEU A 910 -51.83 51.09 -5.49
C LEU A 910 -50.79 50.91 -4.38
N LEU A 911 -49.50 51.17 -4.67
CA LEU A 911 -48.39 51.07 -3.71
C LEU A 911 -47.33 52.12 -4.03
N SER A 912 -46.61 52.57 -3.00
CA SER A 912 -45.39 53.36 -3.12
C SER A 912 -44.42 52.97 -2.01
N GLU A 913 -43.29 52.36 -2.36
CA GLU A 913 -42.28 51.89 -1.40
C GLU A 913 -40.94 52.62 -1.63
N LYS A 914 -40.34 53.18 -0.58
CA LYS A 914 -39.01 53.81 -0.69
C LYS A 914 -37.94 52.72 -0.72
N VAL A 915 -37.04 52.78 -1.70
CA VAL A 915 -35.96 51.80 -1.87
C VAL A 915 -34.60 52.47 -1.93
N ARG A 916 -33.61 51.83 -1.29
CA ARG A 916 -32.19 52.10 -1.52
C ARG A 916 -31.64 51.04 -2.46
N LEU A 917 -30.95 51.47 -3.50
CA LEU A 917 -30.45 50.61 -4.56
C LEU A 917 -28.93 50.61 -4.54
N ALA A 918 -28.33 49.43 -4.46
CA ALA A 918 -26.90 49.22 -4.58
C ALA A 918 -26.47 49.19 -6.06
N PHE A 919 -25.16 49.35 -6.31
CA PHE A 919 -24.57 49.05 -7.62
C PHE A 919 -24.85 47.59 -8.02
N GLY A 920 -25.25 47.35 -9.27
CA GLY A 920 -25.60 46.02 -9.79
C GLY A 920 -27.09 45.70 -9.70
N LEU A 921 -27.42 44.41 -9.59
CA LEU A 921 -28.80 43.93 -9.57
C LEU A 921 -29.39 44.00 -8.15
N ASN A 922 -30.51 44.71 -8.03
CA ASN A 922 -31.31 44.81 -6.82
C ASN A 922 -32.59 43.99 -6.99
N LYS A 923 -32.91 43.15 -5.99
CA LYS A 923 -34.17 42.40 -5.92
C LYS A 923 -34.98 42.96 -4.76
N VAL A 924 -36.16 43.50 -5.04
CA VAL A 924 -37.05 44.11 -4.04
C VAL A 924 -38.40 43.40 -4.05
N ALA A 925 -38.84 42.92 -2.90
CA ALA A 925 -40.18 42.35 -2.72
C ALA A 925 -41.14 43.44 -2.22
N LEU A 926 -42.25 43.62 -2.93
CA LEU A 926 -43.31 44.58 -2.62
C LEU A 926 -44.53 43.82 -2.07
N PRO A 927 -44.87 43.96 -0.78
CA PRO A 927 -45.89 43.14 -0.12
C PRO A 927 -47.31 43.64 -0.47
N ILE A 928 -47.76 43.36 -1.69
CA ILE A 928 -49.10 43.70 -2.17
C ILE A 928 -49.76 42.51 -2.85
N ARG A 929 -51.02 42.26 -2.50
CA ARG A 929 -51.89 41.30 -3.19
C ARG A 929 -52.70 42.02 -4.26
N LEU A 930 -52.54 41.59 -5.50
CA LEU A 930 -53.22 42.18 -6.66
C LEU A 930 -54.25 41.19 -7.21
N ALA A 931 -55.38 41.71 -7.72
CA ALA A 931 -56.32 40.91 -8.50
C ALA A 931 -55.68 40.55 -9.86
N LYS A 932 -56.26 39.58 -10.58
CA LYS A 932 -55.77 39.25 -11.92
C LYS A 932 -55.96 40.44 -12.86
N GLY A 933 -54.90 40.85 -13.55
CA GLY A 933 -54.92 42.06 -14.38
C GLY A 933 -53.55 42.56 -14.79
N VAL A 934 -53.54 43.61 -15.63
CA VAL A 934 -52.32 44.30 -16.06
C VAL A 934 -52.01 45.45 -15.11
N TYR A 935 -50.77 45.55 -14.67
CA TYR A 935 -50.29 46.59 -13.77
C TYR A 935 -49.02 47.23 -14.31
N VAL A 936 -48.72 48.42 -13.79
CA VAL A 936 -47.49 49.15 -14.13
C VAL A 936 -46.66 49.31 -12.87
N LEU A 937 -45.43 48.81 -12.88
CA LEU A 937 -44.42 49.13 -11.87
C LEU A 937 -43.53 50.26 -12.41
N ARG A 938 -43.34 51.30 -11.61
CA ARG A 938 -42.47 52.43 -11.94
C ARG A 938 -41.51 52.73 -10.81
N LEU A 939 -40.21 52.79 -11.12
CA LEU A 939 -39.18 53.32 -10.24
C LEU A 939 -39.00 54.82 -10.53
N ASP A 940 -39.35 55.66 -9.55
CA ASP A 940 -39.14 57.10 -9.59
C ASP A 940 -37.86 57.45 -8.80
N LYS A 941 -36.81 57.94 -9.48
CA LYS A 941 -35.56 58.45 -8.89
C LYS A 941 -35.47 59.97 -9.07
N ALA A 942 -34.44 60.60 -8.48
CA ALA A 942 -34.28 62.06 -8.52
C ALA A 942 -34.15 62.63 -9.95
N GLN A 943 -33.49 61.91 -10.86
CA GLN A 943 -33.26 62.39 -12.24
C GLN A 943 -33.83 61.48 -13.34
N GLU A 944 -34.42 60.33 -12.99
CA GLU A 944 -34.91 59.37 -13.98
C GLU A 944 -36.12 58.58 -13.48
N LYS A 945 -36.89 58.04 -14.44
CA LYS A 945 -38.02 57.16 -14.18
C LYS A 945 -37.93 55.94 -15.07
N LEU A 946 -37.97 54.75 -14.47
CA LEU A 946 -38.02 53.48 -15.19
C LEU A 946 -39.40 52.87 -15.01
N THR A 947 -40.00 52.35 -16.08
CA THR A 947 -41.36 51.80 -16.04
C THR A 947 -41.39 50.43 -16.72
N THR A 948 -42.13 49.49 -16.13
CA THR A 948 -42.39 48.18 -16.73
C THR A 948 -43.84 47.76 -16.49
N LYS A 949 -44.39 47.00 -17.43
CA LYS A 949 -45.72 46.41 -17.31
C LYS A 949 -45.58 44.96 -16.85
N PHE A 950 -46.45 44.51 -15.97
CA PHE A 950 -46.52 43.11 -15.55
C PHE A 950 -47.97 42.65 -15.42
N ILE A 951 -48.18 41.34 -15.45
CA ILE A 951 -49.49 40.70 -15.35
C ILE A 951 -49.52 39.92 -14.03
N LYS A 952 -50.65 40.00 -13.32
CA LYS A 952 -50.96 39.15 -12.17
C LYS A 952 -52.04 38.13 -12.51
#